data_AF-A0A663MH65-F1
#
_entry.id   AF-A0A663MH65-F1
#
_cell.length_a   1.000
_cell.length_b   1.000
_cell.length_c   1.000
_cell.angle_alpha   90.00
_cell.angle_beta   90.00
_cell.angle_gamma   90.00
#
_symmetry.space_group_name_H-M   'P 1'
#
loop_
_entity.id
_entity.type
_entity.pdbx_description
1 polymer ?
#
loop_
_entity_poly.entity_id
_entity_poly.type
_entity_poly.pdbx_seq_one_letter_code
_entity_poly.pdbx_strand_id
1 'polypeptide(L)'
;MSQQGYVAAPPYSQAQPGIGGCSAGFGPPNSSLHYGHYGDPNSSYSAPQPGVSKSTVPFGSSAPVGPPPPGTHQFSQTNFQNGPSTPGQQPHRFQGPPPPSNTGSSYPPYSHQSQPAYPNTASTSSATQLANQLNSMQINSYGPGTAPSPRMSSGHPASLQGPQLMPPTQQQMSLPPGSQVPPPANTVNGLCAQPSLPPMARQDGIPGPVPPNPNLQQLPGQPPGPGYHPQQANYGTQMAGSQLSYPGAFPGGPAQLPGPQQKKLDPDSIPSPIQVIENDKASRGGQIYATNTRGQVPPLVTTDCIIQDQGHASPRYIRCTTYCFPSSSDMAKQARIPLAAVIQPFAIVPPNETPLYVVNHGETGPIRCNRCKAYMCPFMQFIEGGRRYQCGFCSCVNDVPPFFFQHLDHIGRRVDHYERPELSLGSYEYVATLDYCRNNKPPKPPAYIFMIDVSYRNINSGLVKLICDELKTLLDKLPREEQEESSAIRVGFVTYNKVLHFFNVKSSLAQPQMMVVSDVGEVFVPLLDGFLVNFQESRSVVINLLDQIPEMFADTNESETIFAPVIQAGMEALKAAECAGKLFIFHSSLPTAEAPGKLRNRDDKKLLNTDKEKTLFQPQVNSYEALARDCVANGCCVNLFLFPNQYVDVASVGLVTMYTGGTLYKYNNFQVSLSDSNFLSDLRKDIEKTTGFDAIMRVRTSTGFRATDFFGAIYMNNTTDVEMAAVDCDKAVTVEFKHDDKLNEDSGALIQCAVLYTSISGQRRLRIHNIGLNCSSQLADVYKTCETDALINFFANGKSWFVTCCSEPEKLLK
;
A
#
# COMPACT_ATOMS: atom_id res chain seq x y z
N MET A 1 37.36 46.67 44.65
CA MET A 1 38.79 46.87 44.30
C MET A 1 38.88 47.07 42.78
N SER A 2 39.88 47.83 42.30
CA SER A 2 40.42 47.94 40.90
C SER A 2 39.59 47.32 39.75
N GLN A 3 39.05 48.09 38.78
CA GLN A 3 39.73 48.70 37.59
C GLN A 3 40.25 47.65 36.57
N GLN A 4 40.15 47.78 35.23
CA GLN A 4 39.71 48.79 34.23
C GLN A 4 39.31 48.03 32.92
N GLY A 5 38.67 48.57 31.86
CA GLY A 5 38.06 49.89 31.59
C GLY A 5 37.61 50.06 30.10
N TYR A 6 36.53 50.83 29.87
CA TYR A 6 36.24 51.87 28.84
C TYR A 6 36.98 51.91 27.46
N VAL A 7 36.42 52.40 26.31
CA VAL A 7 35.03 52.66 25.80
C VAL A 7 35.04 53.17 24.32
N ALA A 8 33.85 53.40 23.70
CA ALA A 8 33.54 54.28 22.52
C ALA A 8 33.57 53.75 21.05
N ALA A 9 32.82 54.46 20.19
CA ALA A 9 32.55 54.31 18.74
C ALA A 9 32.01 55.66 18.17
N PRO A 10 31.57 55.86 16.89
CA PRO A 10 31.70 55.07 15.65
C PRO A 10 32.70 55.71 14.62
N PRO A 11 32.40 56.46 13.50
CA PRO A 11 31.16 56.98 12.88
C PRO A 11 30.95 56.58 11.36
N TYR A 12 30.22 57.41 10.59
CA TYR A 12 29.77 57.30 9.17
C TYR A 12 30.81 57.72 8.09
N SER A 13 30.69 57.18 6.84
CA SER A 13 30.34 57.93 5.59
C SER A 13 30.41 57.09 4.29
N GLN A 14 29.82 57.60 3.18
CA GLN A 14 29.70 56.95 1.84
C GLN A 14 30.82 57.34 0.84
N ALA A 15 31.05 56.54 -0.23
CA ALA A 15 31.53 57.03 -1.53
C ALA A 15 31.33 56.04 -2.74
N GLN A 16 31.03 56.61 -3.90
CA GLN A 16 31.14 56.13 -5.30
C GLN A 16 31.30 57.41 -6.18
N PRO A 17 31.64 57.39 -7.50
CA PRO A 17 32.26 56.37 -8.37
C PRO A 17 33.48 56.93 -9.19
N GLY A 18 33.96 56.21 -10.22
CA GLY A 18 34.94 56.67 -11.25
C GLY A 18 36.12 55.70 -11.42
N ILE A 19 36.42 55.05 -12.56
CA ILE A 19 36.64 55.42 -13.99
C ILE A 19 38.12 55.77 -14.32
N GLY A 20 38.72 54.94 -15.19
CA GLY A 20 40.06 55.09 -15.79
C GLY A 20 40.99 53.88 -15.53
N GLY A 21 41.74 53.32 -16.49
CA GLY A 21 41.73 53.52 -17.95
C GLY A 21 43.03 53.02 -18.63
N CYS A 22 42.91 52.13 -19.64
CA CYS A 22 44.00 51.61 -20.50
C CYS A 22 45.07 50.71 -19.80
N SER A 23 45.71 49.71 -20.42
CA SER A 23 45.48 49.06 -21.74
C SER A 23 46.14 47.66 -21.82
N ALA A 24 45.59 46.81 -22.71
CA ALA A 24 46.21 45.65 -23.38
C ALA A 24 46.88 44.52 -22.56
N GLY A 25 46.38 43.28 -22.71
CA GLY A 25 47.12 42.07 -22.29
C GLY A 25 46.31 40.76 -22.35
N PHE A 26 46.55 39.96 -23.41
CA PHE A 26 46.11 38.55 -23.60
C PHE A 26 44.59 38.28 -23.70
N GLY A 27 44.22 37.39 -24.62
CA GLY A 27 42.83 37.10 -25.01
C GLY A 27 42.29 35.74 -24.54
N PRO A 28 40.98 35.50 -24.71
CA PRO A 28 40.35 34.25 -24.30
C PRO A 28 40.62 33.11 -25.32
N PRO A 29 40.85 31.86 -24.86
CA PRO A 29 40.79 30.69 -25.73
C PRO A 29 39.33 30.39 -26.10
N ASN A 30 39.07 30.00 -27.35
CA ASN A 30 37.74 29.68 -27.83
C ASN A 30 37.59 28.17 -28.10
N SER A 31 36.43 27.61 -27.72
CA SER A 31 35.76 26.42 -28.28
C SER A 31 36.52 25.10 -28.58
N SER A 32 36.03 24.00 -27.97
CA SER A 32 35.87 22.64 -28.57
C SER A 32 37.16 21.84 -28.95
N LEU A 33 37.18 20.54 -29.30
CA LEU A 33 36.21 19.41 -29.37
C LEU A 33 36.78 18.24 -28.49
N HIS A 34 36.56 16.90 -28.59
CA HIS A 34 35.64 15.99 -29.32
C HIS A 34 35.63 14.60 -28.63
N TYR A 35 34.52 13.83 -28.70
CA TYR A 35 34.41 12.35 -28.86
C TYR A 35 32.97 11.89 -28.51
N GLY A 36 32.26 11.05 -29.27
CA GLY A 36 32.53 10.56 -30.62
C GLY A 36 31.68 9.34 -30.99
N HIS A 37 30.47 9.55 -31.54
CA HIS A 37 29.60 8.47 -32.04
C HIS A 37 29.93 8.11 -33.50
N TYR A 38 30.05 6.80 -33.78
CA TYR A 38 29.73 6.20 -35.07
C TYR A 38 28.36 5.49 -34.93
N GLY A 39 27.51 5.36 -35.96
CA GLY A 39 27.56 5.95 -37.30
C GLY A 39 26.89 5.06 -38.35
N ASP A 40 25.97 5.60 -39.15
CA ASP A 40 25.37 4.94 -40.34
C ASP A 40 24.93 6.02 -41.37
N PRO A 41 24.94 5.78 -42.71
CA PRO A 41 25.08 6.88 -43.68
C PRO A 41 23.86 7.24 -44.57
N ASN A 42 23.78 8.53 -44.90
CA ASN A 42 23.18 9.12 -46.12
C ASN A 42 21.64 9.02 -46.35
N SER A 43 20.96 9.99 -46.99
CA SER A 43 21.45 11.21 -47.68
C SER A 43 20.42 12.36 -47.74
N SER A 44 20.95 13.58 -47.72
CA SER A 44 20.43 14.87 -48.26
C SER A 44 18.97 14.99 -48.77
N TYR A 45 18.26 16.05 -48.35
CA TYR A 45 18.28 17.37 -49.04
C TYR A 45 17.61 18.50 -48.23
N SER A 46 17.78 19.76 -48.64
CA SER A 46 17.48 20.98 -47.88
C SER A 46 16.01 21.46 -47.98
N ALA A 47 15.55 22.17 -46.95
CA ALA A 47 14.32 22.97 -46.95
C ALA A 47 14.47 24.33 -47.67
N PRO A 48 13.36 25.01 -47.97
CA PRO A 48 13.23 26.41 -47.53
C PRO A 48 11.84 26.78 -46.93
N GLN A 49 11.79 27.95 -46.29
CA GLN A 49 10.61 28.60 -45.66
C GLN A 49 10.06 29.76 -46.57
N PRO A 50 8.89 30.38 -46.26
CA PRO A 50 7.95 30.87 -47.30
C PRO A 50 7.84 32.40 -47.49
N GLY A 51 7.00 32.84 -48.46
CA GLY A 51 6.40 34.18 -48.45
C GLY A 51 5.48 34.56 -49.65
N VAL A 52 4.35 35.23 -49.35
CA VAL A 52 3.69 36.33 -50.14
C VAL A 52 3.06 35.99 -51.53
N SER A 53 1.85 36.44 -51.96
CA SER A 53 0.62 36.99 -51.31
C SER A 53 -0.53 37.21 -52.37
N LYS A 54 -1.71 37.70 -51.91
CA LYS A 54 -2.75 38.54 -52.60
C LYS A 54 -3.93 37.94 -53.41
N SER A 55 -5.14 38.33 -52.94
CA SER A 55 -6.40 38.69 -53.67
C SER A 55 -7.16 37.58 -54.43
N THR A 56 -8.50 37.57 -54.60
CA THR A 56 -9.53 38.64 -54.51
C THR A 56 -10.91 38.08 -54.07
N VAL A 57 -11.84 38.93 -53.59
CA VAL A 57 -13.30 38.70 -53.33
C VAL A 57 -14.13 38.66 -54.65
N PRO A 58 -15.46 38.29 -54.74
CA PRO A 58 -16.58 38.69 -53.85
C PRO A 58 -17.80 37.73 -53.60
N PHE A 59 -18.52 38.02 -52.49
CA PHE A 59 -19.98 37.88 -52.22
C PHE A 59 -20.79 36.56 -52.40
N GLY A 60 -21.61 36.25 -51.39
CA GLY A 60 -22.70 35.26 -51.37
C GLY A 60 -23.33 35.15 -49.97
N SER A 61 -24.64 34.92 -49.81
CA SER A 61 -25.31 35.05 -48.48
C SER A 61 -26.47 34.06 -48.24
N SER A 62 -26.95 34.01 -46.98
CA SER A 62 -28.16 33.34 -46.45
C SER A 62 -28.05 31.85 -46.03
N ALA A 63 -29.04 31.42 -45.25
CA ALA A 63 -29.13 30.15 -44.47
C ALA A 63 -30.64 29.77 -44.32
N PRO A 64 -31.08 28.93 -43.35
CA PRO A 64 -30.68 27.56 -42.98
C PRO A 64 -31.86 26.54 -43.08
N VAL A 65 -31.64 25.24 -43.36
CA VAL A 65 -32.70 24.20 -43.28
C VAL A 65 -32.18 22.81 -42.86
N GLY A 66 -32.82 22.23 -41.82
CA GLY A 66 -33.31 20.83 -41.68
C GLY A 66 -32.43 19.57 -41.95
N PRO A 67 -32.40 18.58 -41.04
CA PRO A 67 -31.78 17.26 -41.28
C PRO A 67 -32.76 16.17 -41.80
N PRO A 68 -32.31 15.25 -42.68
CA PRO A 68 -33.02 14.00 -43.02
C PRO A 68 -32.46 12.74 -42.28
N PRO A 69 -33.19 11.60 -42.26
CA PRO A 69 -32.89 10.44 -41.41
C PRO A 69 -31.92 9.39 -42.03
N PRO A 70 -31.37 8.46 -41.22
CA PRO A 70 -30.43 7.43 -41.69
C PRO A 70 -31.11 6.25 -42.41
N GLY A 71 -30.48 5.77 -43.50
CA GLY A 71 -30.83 4.53 -44.21
C GLY A 71 -29.80 3.42 -43.98
N THR A 72 -30.23 2.16 -44.06
CA THR A 72 -29.41 0.97 -43.81
C THR A 72 -28.69 0.46 -45.06
N HIS A 73 -27.47 -0.05 -44.89
CA HIS A 73 -26.76 -0.80 -45.94
C HIS A 73 -26.07 -2.06 -45.36
N GLN A 74 -26.26 -3.19 -46.06
CA GLN A 74 -25.48 -4.42 -45.93
C GLN A 74 -24.43 -4.49 -47.05
N PHE A 75 -23.39 -5.31 -46.90
CA PHE A 75 -22.58 -6.03 -47.91
C PHE A 75 -21.24 -6.41 -47.22
N SER A 76 -20.52 -7.53 -47.47
CA SER A 76 -20.86 -8.93 -47.81
C SER A 76 -19.60 -9.79 -47.60
N GLN A 77 -19.71 -11.13 -47.57
CA GLN A 77 -18.56 -12.04 -47.64
C GLN A 77 -18.71 -13.07 -48.77
N THR A 78 -17.57 -13.64 -49.20
CA THR A 78 -17.41 -14.41 -50.44
C THR A 78 -17.31 -15.93 -50.24
N ASN A 79 -17.59 -16.67 -51.31
CA ASN A 79 -17.70 -18.12 -51.35
C ASN A 79 -16.41 -18.81 -51.85
N PHE A 80 -16.17 -20.05 -51.41
CA PHE A 80 -15.45 -21.08 -52.17
C PHE A 80 -16.05 -22.47 -51.89
N GLN A 81 -15.93 -23.41 -52.82
CA GLN A 81 -16.68 -24.68 -52.85
C GLN A 81 -15.76 -25.92 -52.97
N ASN A 82 -16.23 -27.06 -52.46
CA ASN A 82 -16.23 -28.38 -53.13
C ASN A 82 -17.07 -29.40 -52.32
N GLY A 83 -17.59 -30.47 -52.96
CA GLY A 83 -18.44 -31.53 -52.36
C GLY A 83 -18.08 -32.93 -52.91
N PRO A 84 -18.95 -33.98 -52.83
CA PRO A 84 -20.36 -34.09 -52.39
C PRO A 84 -20.51 -35.00 -51.12
N SER A 85 -21.55 -35.79 -50.76
CA SER A 85 -22.83 -36.23 -51.39
C SER A 85 -23.92 -36.74 -50.40
N THR A 86 -25.17 -36.64 -50.88
CA THR A 86 -26.47 -37.35 -50.63
C THR A 86 -26.55 -38.77 -50.01
N PRO A 87 -27.76 -39.28 -49.55
CA PRO A 87 -29.13 -38.68 -49.55
C PRO A 87 -30.04 -38.85 -48.28
N GLY A 88 -31.11 -38.02 -48.18
CA GLY A 88 -32.37 -38.27 -47.43
C GLY A 88 -32.46 -37.65 -46.01
N GLN A 89 -33.62 -37.19 -45.48
CA GLN A 89 -35.01 -37.05 -45.97
C GLN A 89 -35.64 -35.70 -45.51
N GLN A 90 -36.90 -35.41 -45.88
CA GLN A 90 -37.67 -34.18 -45.51
C GLN A 90 -38.38 -34.28 -44.14
N PRO A 91 -38.90 -33.13 -43.64
CA PRO A 91 -40.27 -33.10 -43.11
C PRO A 91 -41.15 -31.95 -43.66
N HIS A 92 -42.48 -32.09 -43.50
CA HIS A 92 -43.53 -31.15 -43.97
C HIS A 92 -44.02 -30.16 -42.89
N ARG A 93 -45.04 -29.34 -43.22
CA ARG A 93 -45.41 -28.05 -42.57
C ARG A 93 -46.91 -27.95 -42.20
N PHE A 94 -47.23 -27.59 -40.95
CA PHE A 94 -48.47 -26.94 -40.47
C PHE A 94 -48.10 -26.14 -39.18
N GLN A 95 -48.31 -24.82 -39.04
CA GLN A 95 -49.55 -24.04 -38.83
C GLN A 95 -50.27 -24.28 -37.49
N GLY A 96 -50.69 -23.19 -36.82
CA GLY A 96 -51.39 -23.15 -35.53
C GLY A 96 -52.17 -21.83 -35.31
N PRO A 97 -52.73 -21.55 -34.10
CA PRO A 97 -53.61 -20.41 -33.85
C PRO A 97 -52.96 -19.21 -33.10
N PRO A 98 -53.62 -18.02 -33.02
CA PRO A 98 -53.02 -16.74 -32.59
C PRO A 98 -53.36 -16.27 -31.15
N PRO A 99 -52.69 -15.20 -30.64
CA PRO A 99 -52.94 -14.61 -29.32
C PRO A 99 -53.90 -13.40 -29.32
N PRO A 100 -54.52 -13.04 -28.17
CA PRO A 100 -55.22 -11.77 -27.95
C PRO A 100 -54.39 -10.76 -27.11
N SER A 101 -54.64 -9.46 -27.31
CA SER A 101 -54.05 -8.34 -26.55
C SER A 101 -55.13 -7.45 -25.93
N ASN A 102 -54.90 -6.89 -24.72
CA ASN A 102 -54.91 -5.42 -24.50
C ASN A 102 -54.81 -4.96 -23.02
N THR A 103 -54.09 -3.85 -22.85
CA THR A 103 -54.26 -2.69 -21.93
C THR A 103 -55.19 -2.76 -20.69
N GLY A 104 -54.68 -2.28 -19.54
CA GLY A 104 -55.32 -1.11 -18.88
C GLY A 104 -55.64 -1.15 -17.37
N SER A 105 -55.01 -0.23 -16.63
CA SER A 105 -55.60 0.62 -15.56
C SER A 105 -55.97 0.06 -14.15
N SER A 106 -55.11 0.42 -13.18
CA SER A 106 -55.41 1.07 -11.87
C SER A 106 -56.42 0.53 -10.83
N TYR A 107 -55.91 0.31 -9.61
CA TYR A 107 -56.47 0.37 -8.23
C TYR A 107 -57.91 0.89 -7.98
N PRO A 108 -58.61 0.32 -6.98
CA PRO A 108 -58.64 0.92 -5.62
C PRO A 108 -58.49 -0.11 -4.44
N PRO A 109 -58.48 0.29 -3.15
CA PRO A 109 -57.90 -0.48 -2.03
C PRO A 109 -58.89 -1.10 -1.02
N TYR A 110 -58.38 -1.90 -0.06
CA TYR A 110 -59.12 -2.36 1.14
C TYR A 110 -58.23 -2.41 2.40
N SER A 111 -58.85 -2.30 3.58
CA SER A 111 -58.17 -2.22 4.90
C SER A 111 -58.97 -2.90 6.03
N HIS A 112 -58.27 -3.57 6.95
CA HIS A 112 -58.78 -4.25 8.18
C HIS A 112 -59.85 -5.37 7.95
N GLN A 113 -60.09 -6.35 8.83
CA GLN A 113 -59.98 -6.39 10.30
C GLN A 113 -59.94 -7.85 10.87
N SER A 114 -59.57 -7.99 12.16
CA SER A 114 -59.92 -9.06 13.13
C SER A 114 -59.44 -10.53 12.99
N GLN A 115 -58.89 -11.01 14.12
CA GLN A 115 -58.60 -12.39 14.58
C GLN A 115 -59.89 -13.16 15.02
N PRO A 116 -59.92 -14.51 15.13
CA PRO A 116 -59.53 -15.19 16.39
C PRO A 116 -58.99 -16.66 16.33
N ALA A 117 -57.79 -16.86 16.92
CA ALA A 117 -57.48 -17.74 18.07
C ALA A 117 -57.53 -19.31 18.07
N TYR A 118 -56.52 -19.86 18.78
CA TYR A 118 -56.38 -21.18 19.46
C TYR A 118 -56.12 -22.48 18.64
N PRO A 119 -55.49 -23.53 19.26
CA PRO A 119 -54.78 -23.63 20.55
C PRO A 119 -53.28 -24.00 20.43
N ASN A 120 -52.59 -24.21 21.56
CA ASN A 120 -51.14 -24.40 21.69
C ASN A 120 -50.79 -25.73 22.41
N THR A 121 -49.78 -26.46 21.94
CA THR A 121 -49.09 -27.56 22.66
C THR A 121 -47.61 -27.61 22.26
N ALA A 122 -46.69 -27.79 23.21
CA ALA A 122 -45.25 -27.58 23.01
C ALA A 122 -44.36 -28.61 23.71
N SER A 123 -43.14 -28.80 23.20
CA SER A 123 -42.00 -29.36 23.94
C SER A 123 -40.64 -29.01 23.31
N THR A 124 -39.88 -28.14 23.98
CA THR A 124 -38.45 -28.26 24.37
C THR A 124 -37.48 -29.17 23.58
N SER A 125 -36.18 -28.85 23.38
CA SER A 125 -35.38 -27.65 23.73
C SER A 125 -33.89 -27.84 23.37
N SER A 126 -33.17 -26.80 22.88
CA SER A 126 -31.69 -26.69 22.98
C SER A 126 -31.15 -25.33 22.50
N ALA A 127 -31.23 -24.26 23.31
CA ALA A 127 -30.78 -22.92 22.89
C ALA A 127 -30.15 -22.02 23.99
N THR A 128 -29.85 -22.56 25.19
CA THR A 128 -29.62 -21.72 26.39
C THR A 128 -28.29 -21.98 27.11
N GLN A 129 -27.22 -22.35 26.39
CA GLN A 129 -25.88 -22.56 26.95
C GLN A 129 -24.72 -21.94 26.13
N LEU A 130 -24.90 -20.71 25.60
CA LEU A 130 -23.79 -19.97 24.97
C LEU A 130 -23.74 -18.47 25.31
N ALA A 131 -24.29 -18.06 26.45
CA ALA A 131 -24.31 -16.65 26.90
C ALA A 131 -23.39 -16.32 28.09
N ASN A 132 -22.89 -17.33 28.83
CA ASN A 132 -22.24 -17.14 30.14
C ASN A 132 -20.73 -17.50 30.18
N GLN A 133 -19.99 -17.37 29.07
CA GLN A 133 -18.54 -17.63 29.03
C GLN A 133 -17.70 -16.56 28.28
N LEU A 134 -18.22 -15.34 28.10
CA LEU A 134 -17.46 -14.21 27.52
C LEU A 134 -17.32 -12.99 28.44
N ASN A 135 -17.87 -13.03 29.66
CA ASN A 135 -17.88 -11.88 30.58
C ASN A 135 -16.74 -11.93 31.62
N SER A 136 -15.57 -12.46 31.25
CA SER A 136 -14.43 -12.68 32.16
C SER A 136 -13.05 -12.44 31.52
N MET A 137 -12.89 -11.30 30.83
CA MET A 137 -11.57 -10.70 30.58
C MET A 137 -11.64 -9.19 30.84
N GLN A 138 -11.36 -8.78 32.07
CA GLN A 138 -11.09 -7.38 32.39
C GLN A 138 -9.66 -7.04 31.98
N ILE A 139 -9.49 -6.05 31.09
CA ILE A 139 -8.20 -5.40 30.87
C ILE A 139 -8.14 -4.15 31.75
N ASN A 140 -7.11 -4.06 32.60
CA ASN A 140 -6.88 -2.88 33.44
C ASN A 140 -6.31 -1.73 32.59
N SER A 141 -7.11 -0.68 32.37
CA SER A 141 -6.59 0.61 31.91
C SER A 141 -5.92 1.36 33.06
N TYR A 142 -4.59 1.44 33.05
CA TYR A 142 -3.85 2.37 33.91
C TYR A 142 -3.83 3.76 33.27
N GLY A 143 -4.46 4.73 33.93
CA GLY A 143 -4.36 6.16 33.60
C GLY A 143 -3.57 6.91 34.69
N PRO A 144 -2.55 7.72 34.37
CA PRO A 144 -1.83 8.54 35.33
C PRO A 144 -2.51 9.90 35.53
N GLY A 145 -3.06 10.17 36.73
CA GLY A 145 -3.77 11.41 37.05
C GLY A 145 -3.23 12.15 38.27
N THR A 146 -2.49 13.24 38.03
CA THR A 146 -2.31 14.45 38.87
C THR A 146 -1.86 14.36 40.34
N ALA A 147 -0.99 15.30 40.73
CA ALA A 147 -0.51 15.49 42.11
C ALA A 147 -1.50 16.31 43.00
N PRO A 148 -1.40 16.28 44.34
CA PRO A 148 -2.48 16.70 45.24
C PRO A 148 -2.32 18.11 45.87
N SER A 149 -3.42 18.59 46.48
CA SER A 149 -3.40 19.59 47.57
C SER A 149 -4.55 19.32 48.57
N PRO A 150 -4.46 19.72 49.86
CA PRO A 150 -5.16 19.00 50.93
C PRO A 150 -6.07 19.85 51.86
N ARG A 151 -6.70 19.17 52.85
CA ARG A 151 -7.23 19.68 54.15
C ARG A 151 -8.56 20.49 54.10
N MET A 152 -9.46 20.48 55.10
CA MET A 152 -9.62 19.74 56.39
C MET A 152 -11.12 19.44 56.71
N SER A 153 -11.35 18.64 57.78
CA SER A 153 -12.49 18.75 58.74
C SER A 153 -13.91 18.32 58.31
N SER A 154 -14.86 18.00 59.20
CA SER A 154 -14.88 17.17 60.45
C SER A 154 -16.30 17.21 61.06
N GLY A 155 -16.97 16.08 61.33
CA GLY A 155 -18.27 16.13 62.04
C GLY A 155 -19.05 14.80 62.14
N HIS A 156 -19.32 14.38 63.38
CA HIS A 156 -20.21 13.29 63.82
C HIS A 156 -21.05 13.84 65.00
N PRO A 157 -22.18 13.25 65.48
CA PRO A 157 -22.40 11.78 65.62
C PRO A 157 -23.85 11.23 65.49
N ALA A 158 -23.99 9.91 65.71
CA ALA A 158 -25.19 9.16 66.17
C ALA A 158 -26.40 9.01 65.19
N SER A 159 -27.12 7.87 65.11
CA SER A 159 -26.94 6.53 65.71
C SER A 159 -27.81 5.44 65.03
N LEU A 160 -27.66 4.17 65.48
CA LEU A 160 -28.56 2.98 65.38
C LEU A 160 -28.40 1.94 64.24
N GLN A 161 -28.21 0.69 64.70
CA GLN A 161 -28.58 -0.64 64.14
C GLN A 161 -27.84 -1.29 62.94
N GLY A 162 -27.45 -2.57 63.13
CA GLY A 162 -27.29 -3.59 62.07
C GLY A 162 -25.85 -4.04 61.72
N PRO A 163 -25.44 -5.32 61.95
CA PRO A 163 -24.04 -5.74 61.83
C PRO A 163 -23.60 -6.52 60.57
N GLN A 164 -22.32 -6.29 60.28
CA GLN A 164 -21.26 -7.06 59.58
C GLN A 164 -21.15 -8.57 60.00
N LEU A 165 -20.40 -9.53 59.39
CA LEU A 165 -19.57 -9.66 58.17
C LEU A 165 -19.13 -11.14 57.92
N MET A 166 -18.95 -11.55 56.65
CA MET A 166 -18.09 -12.65 56.09
C MET A 166 -18.19 -14.12 56.66
N PRO A 167 -17.28 -15.11 56.40
CA PRO A 167 -17.73 -16.45 55.92
C PRO A 167 -17.14 -17.70 56.65
N PRO A 168 -17.53 -18.94 56.28
CA PRO A 168 -16.92 -20.18 56.78
C PRO A 168 -16.35 -21.13 55.69
N THR A 169 -15.74 -22.24 56.11
CA THR A 169 -14.92 -23.16 55.28
C THR A 169 -15.23 -24.66 55.49
N GLN A 170 -14.94 -25.46 54.45
CA GLN A 170 -14.53 -26.90 54.46
C GLN A 170 -15.49 -28.09 54.82
N GLN A 171 -15.25 -29.20 54.07
CA GLN A 171 -15.21 -30.64 54.47
C GLN A 171 -16.43 -31.63 54.43
N GLN A 172 -16.38 -32.54 53.42
CA GLN A 172 -16.22 -34.02 53.51
C GLN A 172 -17.42 -35.03 53.48
N MET A 173 -17.15 -36.23 52.89
CA MET A 173 -17.90 -37.53 52.86
C MET A 173 -19.17 -37.65 51.95
N SER A 174 -19.55 -38.81 51.36
CA SER A 174 -18.94 -40.16 51.16
C SER A 174 -19.64 -41.00 50.02
N LEU A 175 -19.10 -42.21 49.70
CA LEU A 175 -19.52 -43.22 48.66
C LEU A 175 -20.63 -44.19 49.16
N PRO A 176 -21.32 -45.09 48.35
CA PRO A 176 -20.80 -46.07 47.33
C PRO A 176 -21.82 -46.46 46.17
N PRO A 177 -21.86 -47.68 45.52
CA PRO A 177 -20.86 -48.54 44.83
C PRO A 177 -21.23 -49.06 43.38
N GLY A 178 -20.21 -49.52 42.60
CA GLY A 178 -20.32 -50.57 41.52
C GLY A 178 -20.69 -50.15 40.07
N SER A 179 -20.35 -50.87 38.98
CA SER A 179 -19.45 -52.05 38.78
C SER A 179 -19.05 -52.34 37.29
N GLN A 180 -17.74 -52.58 37.04
CA GLN A 180 -17.06 -53.50 36.06
C GLN A 180 -17.31 -53.48 34.51
N VAL A 181 -16.30 -53.00 33.71
CA VAL A 181 -15.26 -53.76 32.91
C VAL A 181 -15.71 -54.91 31.94
N PRO A 182 -15.05 -55.24 30.78
CA PRO A 182 -13.90 -54.68 30.00
C PRO A 182 -14.11 -54.47 28.46
N PRO A 183 -13.08 -53.99 27.72
CA PRO A 183 -12.79 -54.38 26.32
C PRO A 183 -11.53 -55.30 26.19
N PRO A 184 -11.36 -56.07 25.09
CA PRO A 184 -10.29 -57.08 24.92
C PRO A 184 -8.95 -56.52 24.36
N ALA A 185 -7.90 -57.35 24.38
CA ALA A 185 -6.54 -57.00 23.95
C ALA A 185 -5.85 -58.10 23.12
N ASN A 186 -4.82 -57.73 22.34
CA ASN A 186 -3.65 -58.53 21.95
C ASN A 186 -2.61 -57.60 21.26
N THR A 187 -1.41 -57.36 21.83
CA THR A 187 -0.15 -58.14 21.74
C THR A 187 0.52 -58.08 20.35
N VAL A 188 1.83 -57.87 20.15
CA VAL A 188 3.02 -57.57 21.01
C VAL A 188 4.11 -56.92 20.07
N ASN A 189 5.25 -56.26 20.40
CA ASN A 189 6.06 -55.89 21.59
C ASN A 189 6.85 -54.59 21.20
N GLY A 190 7.78 -53.96 21.96
CA GLY A 190 8.26 -54.16 23.34
C GLY A 190 9.59 -53.43 23.64
N LEU A 191 9.75 -52.96 24.90
CA LEU A 191 11.01 -52.56 25.60
C LEU A 191 11.79 -51.34 25.03
N CYS A 192 12.43 -50.44 25.80
CA CYS A 192 12.41 -50.02 27.22
C CYS A 192 12.94 -48.56 27.26
N ALA A 193 12.27 -47.56 27.86
CA ALA A 193 12.06 -47.26 29.29
C ALA A 193 13.19 -46.43 29.98
N GLN A 194 12.87 -45.19 30.37
CA GLN A 194 13.60 -44.35 31.34
C GLN A 194 12.90 -44.37 32.72
N PRO A 195 13.59 -43.97 33.81
CA PRO A 195 12.97 -43.39 35.00
C PRO A 195 13.55 -42.01 35.41
N SER A 196 12.90 -41.30 36.34
CA SER A 196 13.22 -39.90 36.68
C SER A 196 12.87 -39.48 38.13
N LEU A 197 13.67 -38.55 38.71
CA LEU A 197 13.34 -37.62 39.83
C LEU A 197 13.11 -38.23 41.26
N PRO A 198 13.00 -37.45 42.38
CA PRO A 198 13.44 -36.05 42.68
C PRO A 198 14.35 -35.91 43.97
N PRO A 199 14.09 -35.10 45.05
CA PRO A 199 14.84 -33.84 45.31
C PRO A 199 15.33 -33.56 46.78
N MET A 200 16.15 -32.50 46.99
CA MET A 200 16.19 -31.71 48.27
C MET A 200 16.88 -30.31 48.13
N ALA A 201 16.82 -29.43 49.14
CA ALA A 201 17.24 -28.00 49.05
C ALA A 201 17.67 -27.31 50.38
N ARG A 202 18.44 -26.20 50.29
CA ARG A 202 18.66 -25.05 51.24
C ARG A 202 19.59 -24.00 50.56
N GLN A 203 19.40 -22.66 50.61
CA GLN A 203 19.60 -21.66 51.68
C GLN A 203 21.02 -21.64 52.32
N ASP A 204 21.71 -20.52 52.56
CA ASP A 204 21.41 -19.07 52.38
C ASP A 204 22.72 -18.21 52.40
N GLY A 205 22.67 -16.93 51.98
CA GLY A 205 23.59 -15.87 52.49
C GLY A 205 24.35 -14.95 51.49
N ILE A 206 24.27 -13.61 51.69
CA ILE A 206 25.13 -12.55 51.10
C ILE A 206 25.22 -11.39 52.14
N PRO A 207 26.37 -10.68 52.31
CA PRO A 207 26.58 -9.35 51.69
C PRO A 207 28.07 -9.01 51.32
N GLY A 208 28.31 -7.86 50.63
CA GLY A 208 29.65 -7.32 50.28
C GLY A 208 30.26 -6.36 51.35
N PRO A 209 31.25 -5.46 51.06
CA PRO A 209 31.67 -4.87 49.76
C PRO A 209 33.23 -4.80 49.50
N VAL A 210 33.71 -3.81 48.70
CA VAL A 210 35.08 -3.58 48.11
C VAL A 210 35.76 -2.30 48.67
N PRO A 211 37.04 -1.84 48.38
CA PRO A 211 38.23 -2.33 47.59
C PRO A 211 39.56 -2.32 48.48
N PRO A 212 40.85 -1.96 48.13
CA PRO A 212 41.58 -1.60 46.87
C PRO A 212 43.01 -2.21 46.58
N ASN A 213 44.15 -1.56 46.96
CA ASN A 213 45.53 -1.64 46.35
C ASN A 213 46.62 -1.04 47.33
N PRO A 214 47.95 -0.77 47.09
CA PRO A 214 48.88 -0.91 45.92
C PRO A 214 50.40 -1.29 46.20
N ASN A 215 51.30 -1.12 45.19
CA ASN A 215 52.80 -0.88 45.20
C ASN A 215 53.83 -2.04 45.39
N LEU A 216 55.18 -1.94 45.12
CA LEU A 216 56.05 -1.31 44.07
C LEU A 216 57.59 -1.54 44.36
N GLN A 217 58.45 -2.08 43.46
CA GLN A 217 59.95 -1.90 43.45
C GLN A 217 60.67 -2.25 42.10
N GLN A 218 62.02 -2.10 41.95
CA GLN A 218 62.68 -1.62 40.69
C GLN A 218 64.06 -2.22 40.21
N LEU A 219 64.30 -2.13 38.87
CA LEU A 219 65.54 -1.85 38.06
C LEU A 219 66.78 -2.81 38.05
N PRO A 220 67.73 -2.76 37.05
CA PRO A 220 67.89 -1.99 35.78
C PRO A 220 68.11 -2.89 34.50
N GLY A 221 68.51 -2.47 33.27
CA GLY A 221 68.53 -1.16 32.56
C GLY A 221 69.50 -1.03 31.32
N GLN A 222 69.00 -0.47 30.19
CA GLN A 222 69.67 0.24 29.03
C GLN A 222 70.19 -0.49 27.73
N PRO A 223 70.13 0.17 26.51
CA PRO A 223 70.06 -0.42 25.13
C PRO A 223 71.16 0.15 24.14
N PRO A 224 71.04 0.43 22.79
CA PRO A 224 70.06 0.12 21.69
C PRO A 224 70.60 -0.19 20.22
N GLY A 225 69.72 -0.66 19.30
CA GLY A 225 69.71 -0.38 17.82
C GLY A 225 70.53 -1.28 16.84
N PRO A 226 70.44 -1.12 15.49
CA PRO A 226 69.28 -0.73 14.63
C PRO A 226 69.18 -1.43 13.21
N GLY A 227 67.99 -1.43 12.56
CA GLY A 227 67.87 -1.20 11.08
C GLY A 227 67.36 -2.30 10.07
N TYR A 228 66.50 -1.84 9.14
CA TYR A 228 66.27 -2.25 7.71
C TYR A 228 65.54 -3.53 7.23
N HIS A 229 65.00 -3.42 5.99
CA HIS A 229 64.23 -4.35 5.14
C HIS A 229 65.06 -4.75 3.88
N PRO A 230 64.72 -5.79 3.09
CA PRO A 230 64.24 -5.56 1.70
C PRO A 230 63.28 -6.66 1.11
N GLN A 231 63.36 -6.95 -0.20
CA GLN A 231 62.27 -7.39 -1.11
C GLN A 231 62.41 -8.77 -1.81
N GLN A 232 61.27 -9.23 -2.36
CA GLN A 232 60.99 -9.97 -3.62
C GLN A 232 62.10 -10.59 -4.50
N ALA A 233 61.94 -11.89 -4.84
CA ALA A 233 62.11 -12.53 -6.18
C ALA A 233 61.49 -13.96 -6.15
N ASN A 234 60.87 -14.62 -7.14
CA ASN A 234 60.50 -14.38 -8.56
C ASN A 234 61.51 -14.71 -9.69
N TYR A 235 61.48 -15.95 -10.23
CA TYR A 235 61.55 -16.35 -11.68
C TYR A 235 61.70 -17.89 -11.85
N GLY A 236 61.28 -18.46 -12.99
CA GLY A 236 61.65 -19.82 -13.44
C GLY A 236 60.53 -20.67 -14.07
N THR A 237 60.65 -21.02 -15.36
CA THR A 237 59.67 -21.82 -16.14
C THR A 237 60.28 -23.07 -16.77
N GLN A 238 59.48 -24.14 -16.84
CA GLN A 238 59.50 -25.28 -17.81
C GLN A 238 60.85 -25.90 -18.25
N MET A 239 60.99 -27.23 -18.09
CA MET A 239 61.12 -28.16 -19.25
C MET A 239 61.01 -29.65 -18.86
N ALA A 240 60.96 -30.52 -19.88
CA ALA A 240 60.59 -31.94 -19.82
C ALA A 240 61.66 -32.92 -19.27
N GLY A 241 61.24 -34.14 -18.90
CA GLY A 241 62.12 -35.26 -18.52
C GLY A 241 61.38 -36.62 -18.49
N SER A 242 61.95 -37.65 -19.12
CA SER A 242 61.35 -38.96 -19.45
C SER A 242 61.70 -40.11 -18.46
N GLN A 243 61.30 -41.36 -18.81
CA GLN A 243 61.55 -42.68 -18.13
C GLN A 243 60.45 -43.08 -17.10
N LEU A 244 59.82 -44.28 -17.11
CA LEU A 244 60.26 -45.71 -17.11
C LEU A 244 60.78 -46.18 -15.72
N SER A 245 60.37 -47.34 -15.14
CA SER A 245 59.41 -48.38 -15.55
C SER A 245 58.98 -49.35 -14.42
N TYR A 246 57.88 -50.11 -14.63
CA TYR A 246 57.56 -51.46 -14.08
C TYR A 246 57.10 -51.65 -12.59
N PRO A 247 56.50 -52.81 -12.17
CA PRO A 247 55.09 -52.79 -11.72
C PRO A 247 54.73 -53.46 -10.37
N GLY A 248 53.47 -53.26 -9.95
CA GLY A 248 52.75 -54.11 -8.99
C GLY A 248 52.19 -53.35 -7.77
N ALA A 249 51.04 -53.69 -7.18
CA ALA A 249 49.99 -54.62 -7.64
C ALA A 249 48.65 -54.33 -6.90
N PHE A 250 47.55 -54.88 -7.45
CA PHE A 250 46.17 -54.93 -6.92
C PHE A 250 45.31 -53.64 -6.93
N PRO A 251 43.97 -53.75 -7.08
CA PRO A 251 43.05 -52.64 -7.29
C PRO A 251 42.13 -52.36 -6.08
N GLY A 252 41.34 -51.27 -6.16
CA GLY A 252 40.11 -51.16 -5.36
C GLY A 252 39.90 -49.85 -4.60
N GLY A 253 39.83 -48.72 -5.31
CA GLY A 253 39.27 -47.48 -4.78
C GLY A 253 38.42 -46.79 -5.85
N PRO A 254 37.17 -46.37 -5.58
CA PRO A 254 36.37 -45.66 -6.56
C PRO A 254 37.03 -44.31 -6.86
N ALA A 255 37.27 -44.02 -8.13
CA ALA A 255 37.83 -42.74 -8.55
C ALA A 255 36.88 -41.60 -8.14
N GLN A 256 37.44 -40.53 -7.56
CA GLN A 256 36.70 -39.29 -7.42
C GLN A 256 36.37 -38.80 -8.84
N LEU A 257 35.08 -38.84 -9.21
CA LEU A 257 34.59 -38.11 -10.37
C LEU A 257 34.99 -36.64 -10.20
N PRO A 258 35.65 -36.01 -11.18
CA PRO A 258 35.88 -34.58 -11.12
C PRO A 258 34.51 -33.89 -11.05
N GLY A 259 34.30 -33.09 -10.01
CA GLY A 259 33.06 -32.32 -9.85
C GLY A 259 32.81 -31.49 -11.12
N PRO A 260 31.54 -31.29 -11.51
CA PRO A 260 31.21 -30.62 -12.76
C PRO A 260 31.92 -29.26 -12.80
N GLN A 261 32.74 -29.04 -13.82
CA GLN A 261 33.46 -27.78 -14.00
C GLN A 261 32.43 -26.65 -14.00
N GLN A 262 32.54 -25.75 -13.02
CA GLN A 262 31.84 -24.47 -13.06
C GLN A 262 32.37 -23.71 -14.28
N LYS A 263 31.67 -23.84 -15.41
CA LYS A 263 31.86 -22.94 -16.55
C LYS A 263 31.59 -21.54 -16.04
N LYS A 264 32.67 -20.79 -15.84
CA LYS A 264 32.61 -19.36 -15.57
C LYS A 264 31.77 -18.74 -16.68
N LEU A 265 30.65 -18.11 -16.32
CA LEU A 265 29.80 -17.41 -17.29
C LEU A 265 30.65 -16.40 -18.03
N ASP A 266 30.62 -16.46 -19.36
CA ASP A 266 31.34 -15.53 -20.22
C ASP A 266 30.58 -14.20 -20.19
N PRO A 267 31.18 -13.08 -19.73
CA PRO A 267 30.49 -11.79 -19.65
C PRO A 267 29.90 -11.36 -21.00
N ASP A 268 30.57 -11.69 -22.10
CA ASP A 268 30.15 -11.35 -23.47
C ASP A 268 28.96 -12.22 -23.95
N SER A 269 28.57 -13.24 -23.18
CA SER A 269 27.38 -14.08 -23.42
C SER A 269 26.13 -13.66 -22.63
N ILE A 270 26.23 -12.62 -21.79
CA ILE A 270 25.10 -12.12 -21.00
C ILE A 270 24.25 -11.19 -21.88
N PRO A 271 22.96 -11.50 -22.14
CA PRO A 271 22.11 -10.65 -22.96
C PRO A 271 21.84 -9.31 -22.27
N SER A 272 21.78 -8.22 -23.05
CA SER A 272 21.53 -6.90 -22.49
C SER A 272 20.07 -6.75 -22.02
N PRO A 273 19.77 -5.87 -21.05
CA PRO A 273 18.39 -5.64 -20.61
C PRO A 273 17.45 -5.22 -21.75
N ILE A 274 17.96 -4.44 -22.71
CA ILE A 274 17.22 -4.03 -23.91
C ILE A 274 16.87 -5.26 -24.76
N GLN A 275 17.86 -6.13 -25.03
CA GLN A 275 17.66 -7.37 -25.80
C GLN A 275 16.66 -8.32 -25.13
N VAL A 276 16.65 -8.41 -23.80
CA VAL A 276 15.65 -9.21 -23.05
C VAL A 276 14.24 -8.64 -23.21
N ILE A 277 14.08 -7.32 -23.10
CA ILE A 277 12.81 -6.62 -23.31
C ILE A 277 12.30 -6.78 -24.74
N GLU A 278 13.18 -6.60 -25.73
CA GLU A 278 12.83 -6.74 -27.16
C GLU A 278 12.45 -8.18 -27.51
N ASN A 279 13.10 -9.19 -26.93
CA ASN A 279 12.76 -10.59 -27.13
C ASN A 279 11.39 -10.97 -26.52
N ASP A 280 11.06 -10.52 -25.30
CA ASP A 280 9.73 -10.77 -24.70
C ASP A 280 8.62 -10.02 -25.48
N LYS A 281 8.89 -8.78 -25.91
CA LYS A 281 8.00 -8.03 -26.82
C LYS A 281 7.77 -8.74 -28.15
N ALA A 282 8.82 -9.20 -28.81
CA ALA A 282 8.71 -9.87 -30.11
C ALA A 282 8.00 -11.23 -30.02
N SER A 283 8.10 -11.92 -28.89
CA SER A 283 7.52 -13.26 -28.69
C SER A 283 6.14 -13.27 -28.03
N ARG A 284 5.73 -12.20 -27.33
CA ARG A 284 4.50 -12.15 -26.51
C ARG A 284 3.70 -10.85 -26.63
N GLY A 285 4.29 -9.78 -27.17
CA GLY A 285 3.64 -8.49 -27.36
C GLY A 285 2.43 -8.59 -28.30
N GLY A 286 1.37 -7.84 -28.00
CA GLY A 286 0.11 -7.85 -28.76
C GLY A 286 -0.71 -9.15 -28.69
N GLN A 287 -0.23 -10.19 -27.98
CA GLN A 287 -0.97 -11.43 -27.78
C GLN A 287 -1.92 -11.33 -26.57
N ILE A 288 -2.85 -12.28 -26.46
CA ILE A 288 -3.75 -12.42 -25.31
C ILE A 288 -3.08 -13.30 -24.25
N TYR A 289 -2.85 -12.74 -23.06
CA TYR A 289 -2.44 -13.47 -21.87
C TYR A 289 -3.68 -13.85 -21.04
N ALA A 290 -4.19 -15.06 -21.26
CA ALA A 290 -5.29 -15.63 -20.50
C ALA A 290 -4.78 -16.30 -19.21
N THR A 291 -5.30 -15.90 -18.05
CA THR A 291 -4.80 -16.30 -16.72
C THR A 291 -5.40 -17.62 -16.20
N ASN A 292 -5.55 -18.61 -17.07
CA ASN A 292 -6.22 -19.89 -16.76
C ASN A 292 -5.30 -20.97 -16.17
N THR A 293 -3.98 -20.77 -16.17
CA THR A 293 -3.01 -21.81 -15.81
C THR A 293 -2.30 -21.48 -14.49
N ARG A 294 -2.28 -22.43 -13.55
CA ARG A 294 -1.62 -22.25 -12.24
C ARG A 294 -0.10 -22.09 -12.43
N GLY A 295 0.49 -21.11 -11.74
CA GLY A 295 1.94 -20.82 -11.79
C GLY A 295 2.46 -20.46 -13.18
N GLN A 296 1.58 -19.96 -14.06
CA GLN A 296 1.93 -19.42 -15.38
C GLN A 296 2.72 -18.11 -15.21
N VAL A 297 3.86 -18.01 -15.89
CA VAL A 297 4.70 -16.80 -15.86
C VAL A 297 4.12 -15.75 -16.81
N PRO A 298 3.83 -14.52 -16.37
CA PRO A 298 3.29 -13.46 -17.23
C PRO A 298 4.35 -12.86 -18.17
N PRO A 299 3.96 -12.05 -19.17
CA PRO A 299 4.88 -11.17 -19.90
C PRO A 299 5.57 -10.18 -18.96
N LEU A 300 6.74 -9.65 -19.36
CA LEU A 300 7.45 -8.65 -18.57
C LEU A 300 6.59 -7.38 -18.38
N VAL A 301 6.88 -6.58 -17.34
CA VAL A 301 6.18 -5.29 -17.11
C VAL A 301 6.36 -4.30 -18.26
N THR A 302 7.37 -4.53 -19.09
CA THR A 302 7.69 -3.73 -20.28
C THR A 302 6.96 -4.19 -21.55
N THR A 303 6.24 -5.32 -21.53
CA THR A 303 5.61 -5.94 -22.72
C THR A 303 4.11 -5.67 -22.78
N ASP A 304 3.71 -4.80 -23.71
CA ASP A 304 2.30 -4.49 -23.98
C ASP A 304 1.57 -5.71 -24.58
N CYS A 305 0.59 -6.22 -23.83
CA CYS A 305 -0.24 -7.37 -24.15
C CYS A 305 -1.66 -7.16 -23.60
N ILE A 306 -2.63 -7.91 -24.14
CA ILE A 306 -4.02 -7.90 -23.66
C ILE A 306 -4.17 -9.00 -22.63
N ILE A 307 -4.59 -8.69 -21.42
CA ILE A 307 -4.80 -9.68 -20.36
C ILE A 307 -6.28 -10.02 -20.26
N GLN A 308 -6.59 -11.32 -20.15
CA GLN A 308 -7.93 -11.81 -19.89
C GLN A 308 -7.95 -12.62 -18.60
N ASP A 309 -8.71 -12.18 -17.60
CA ASP A 309 -8.91 -12.95 -16.38
C ASP A 309 -9.72 -14.23 -16.69
N GLN A 310 -9.15 -15.39 -16.35
CA GLN A 310 -9.77 -16.71 -16.47
C GLN A 310 -9.53 -17.57 -15.21
N GLY A 311 -9.43 -16.94 -14.03
CA GLY A 311 -9.41 -17.63 -12.73
C GLY A 311 -8.21 -17.31 -11.83
N HIS A 312 -7.14 -16.73 -12.38
CA HIS A 312 -6.04 -16.12 -11.61
C HIS A 312 -5.97 -14.61 -11.89
N ALA A 313 -5.63 -13.82 -10.89
CA ALA A 313 -5.63 -12.37 -10.98
C ALA A 313 -4.62 -11.86 -12.03
N SER A 314 -5.00 -10.76 -12.71
CA SER A 314 -4.16 -10.11 -13.71
C SER A 314 -2.79 -9.70 -13.15
N PRO A 315 -1.68 -9.88 -13.91
CA PRO A 315 -0.36 -9.36 -13.56
C PRO A 315 -0.26 -7.81 -13.64
N ARG A 316 -1.38 -7.09 -13.81
CA ARG A 316 -1.51 -5.66 -13.46
C ARG A 316 -1.75 -5.46 -11.95
N TYR A 317 -2.41 -6.41 -11.28
CA TYR A 317 -2.74 -6.36 -9.85
C TYR A 317 -1.72 -7.06 -8.95
N ILE A 318 -1.15 -8.18 -9.40
CA ILE A 318 -0.21 -8.97 -8.60
C ILE A 318 0.85 -9.67 -9.46
N ARG A 319 2.12 -9.45 -9.12
CA ARG A 319 3.28 -10.15 -9.70
C ARG A 319 4.11 -10.79 -8.59
N CYS A 320 4.76 -11.91 -8.89
CA CYS A 320 5.51 -12.70 -7.91
C CYS A 320 7.00 -12.80 -8.30
N THR A 321 7.88 -12.84 -7.31
CA THR A 321 9.32 -13.04 -7.53
C THR A 321 9.65 -14.39 -8.18
N THR A 322 8.80 -15.39 -7.95
CA THR A 322 8.75 -16.65 -8.70
C THR A 322 7.33 -17.20 -8.72
N TYR A 323 6.92 -17.82 -9.83
CA TYR A 323 5.59 -18.43 -10.01
C TYR A 323 5.56 -19.93 -9.66
N CYS A 324 6.70 -20.50 -9.24
CA CYS A 324 6.79 -21.82 -8.61
C CYS A 324 7.54 -21.73 -7.28
N PHE A 325 6.83 -21.90 -6.16
CA PHE A 325 7.45 -21.85 -4.83
C PHE A 325 8.22 -23.15 -4.53
N PRO A 326 9.37 -23.08 -3.81
CA PRO A 326 10.07 -24.26 -3.32
C PRO A 326 9.23 -24.98 -2.26
N SER A 327 9.14 -26.32 -2.32
CA SER A 327 8.23 -27.10 -1.48
C SER A 327 8.58 -27.14 0.02
N SER A 328 9.75 -26.62 0.43
CA SER A 328 10.19 -26.59 1.82
C SER A 328 11.10 -25.40 2.16
N SER A 329 11.14 -25.07 3.45
CA SER A 329 11.98 -23.99 4.00
C SER A 329 13.47 -24.17 3.68
N ASP A 330 13.99 -25.40 3.73
CA ASP A 330 15.42 -25.66 3.49
C ASP A 330 15.80 -25.52 2.01
N MET A 331 14.89 -25.94 1.12
CA MET A 331 15.02 -25.67 -0.32
C MET A 331 14.98 -24.15 -0.62
N ALA A 332 14.15 -23.39 0.08
CA ALA A 332 14.14 -21.92 -0.04
C ALA A 332 15.46 -21.29 0.42
N LYS A 333 16.02 -21.74 1.56
CA LYS A 333 17.36 -21.32 2.05
C LYS A 333 18.49 -21.69 1.07
N GLN A 334 18.35 -22.81 0.36
CA GLN A 334 19.29 -23.25 -0.67
C GLN A 334 19.19 -22.40 -1.95
N ALA A 335 17.97 -22.11 -2.41
CA ALA A 335 17.73 -21.29 -3.60
C ALA A 335 18.11 -19.82 -3.40
N ARG A 336 17.96 -19.29 -2.18
CA ARG A 336 18.14 -17.88 -1.80
C ARG A 336 17.29 -16.86 -2.58
N ILE A 337 16.30 -17.33 -3.33
CA ILE A 337 15.27 -16.50 -3.95
C ILE A 337 14.30 -16.04 -2.84
N PRO A 338 14.10 -14.72 -2.65
CA PRO A 338 13.06 -14.24 -1.75
C PRO A 338 11.69 -14.56 -2.34
N LEU A 339 10.80 -15.13 -1.52
CA LEU A 339 9.43 -15.42 -1.91
C LEU A 339 8.58 -14.19 -1.59
N ALA A 340 8.16 -13.43 -2.61
CA ALA A 340 7.40 -12.21 -2.41
C ALA A 340 6.42 -11.95 -3.57
N ALA A 341 5.42 -11.13 -3.31
CA ALA A 341 4.51 -10.60 -4.32
C ALA A 341 4.45 -9.07 -4.25
N VAL A 342 4.51 -8.41 -5.41
CA VAL A 342 4.23 -6.99 -5.58
C VAL A 342 2.76 -6.87 -5.92
N ILE A 343 1.97 -6.18 -5.08
CA ILE A 343 0.52 -6.10 -5.20
C ILE A 343 0.10 -4.65 -5.38
N GLN A 344 -0.59 -4.33 -6.48
CA GLN A 344 -1.11 -2.99 -6.81
C GLN A 344 -2.64 -3.07 -6.96
N PRO A 345 -3.42 -3.10 -5.85
CA PRO A 345 -4.83 -3.53 -5.89
C PRO A 345 -5.73 -2.60 -6.73
N PHE A 346 -5.35 -1.33 -6.87
CA PHE A 346 -6.11 -0.32 -7.62
C PHE A 346 -5.54 -0.01 -9.00
N ALA A 347 -4.63 -0.85 -9.53
CA ALA A 347 -4.06 -0.69 -10.87
C ALA A 347 -5.14 -0.45 -11.94
N ILE A 348 -4.87 0.51 -12.82
CA ILE A 348 -5.80 0.91 -13.89
C ILE A 348 -5.92 -0.25 -14.90
N VAL A 349 -7.16 -0.67 -15.15
CA VAL A 349 -7.49 -1.63 -16.22
C VAL A 349 -7.55 -0.86 -17.55
N PRO A 350 -6.82 -1.29 -18.60
CA PRO A 350 -6.96 -0.71 -19.93
C PRO A 350 -8.41 -0.80 -20.44
N PRO A 351 -8.95 0.21 -21.17
CA PRO A 351 -10.33 0.18 -21.67
C PRO A 351 -10.67 -0.98 -22.64
N ASN A 352 -9.67 -1.75 -23.09
CA ASN A 352 -9.79 -2.93 -23.93
C ASN A 352 -9.69 -4.26 -23.15
N GLU A 353 -9.64 -4.22 -21.82
CA GLU A 353 -9.68 -5.38 -20.93
C GLU A 353 -10.98 -5.38 -20.10
N THR A 354 -11.38 -6.54 -19.58
CA THR A 354 -12.63 -6.67 -18.81
C THR A 354 -12.51 -5.93 -17.46
N PRO A 355 -13.45 -5.02 -17.12
CA PRO A 355 -13.46 -4.36 -15.81
C PRO A 355 -13.84 -5.34 -14.68
N LEU A 356 -13.56 -4.96 -13.43
CA LEU A 356 -13.96 -5.75 -12.27
C LEU A 356 -15.49 -5.77 -12.09
N TYR A 357 -16.04 -6.95 -11.90
CA TYR A 357 -17.45 -7.12 -11.54
C TYR A 357 -17.66 -6.91 -10.03
N VAL A 358 -18.77 -6.26 -9.68
CA VAL A 358 -19.20 -6.06 -8.27
C VAL A 358 -20.25 -7.12 -7.91
N VAL A 359 -19.92 -7.97 -6.96
CA VAL A 359 -20.73 -9.09 -6.48
C VAL A 359 -21.50 -8.70 -5.22
N ASN A 360 -22.76 -9.11 -5.13
CA ASN A 360 -23.59 -8.85 -3.95
C ASN A 360 -24.24 -10.15 -3.46
N HIS A 361 -24.03 -10.48 -2.19
CA HIS A 361 -24.60 -11.65 -1.51
C HIS A 361 -25.75 -11.28 -0.54
N GLY A 362 -26.24 -10.04 -0.60
CA GLY A 362 -27.29 -9.54 0.29
C GLY A 362 -26.86 -9.46 1.75
N GLU A 363 -27.84 -9.55 2.65
CA GLU A 363 -27.68 -9.31 4.09
C GLU A 363 -26.71 -10.28 4.80
N THR A 364 -26.41 -11.45 4.21
CA THR A 364 -25.42 -12.38 4.77
C THR A 364 -23.97 -11.93 4.52
N GLY A 365 -23.76 -11.01 3.58
CA GLY A 365 -22.43 -10.57 3.16
C GLY A 365 -21.64 -11.64 2.39
N PRO A 366 -20.38 -11.34 2.03
CA PRO A 366 -19.57 -12.24 1.20
C PRO A 366 -19.23 -13.52 1.95
N ILE A 367 -19.38 -14.66 1.26
CA ILE A 367 -19.21 -15.99 1.84
C ILE A 367 -17.72 -16.22 2.15
N ARG A 368 -17.44 -16.74 3.35
CA ARG A 368 -16.08 -16.96 3.86
C ARG A 368 -15.94 -18.37 4.42
N CYS A 369 -14.78 -19.00 4.22
CA CYS A 369 -14.42 -20.24 4.93
C CYS A 369 -14.44 -20.01 6.45
N ASN A 370 -15.12 -20.88 7.18
CA ASN A 370 -15.33 -20.74 8.62
C ASN A 370 -14.02 -20.74 9.43
N ARG A 371 -12.96 -21.42 8.92
CA ARG A 371 -11.65 -21.54 9.56
C ARG A 371 -10.72 -20.36 9.24
N CYS A 372 -10.21 -20.28 8.01
CA CYS A 372 -9.20 -19.28 7.61
C CYS A 372 -9.77 -17.91 7.21
N LYS A 373 -11.11 -17.77 7.16
CA LYS A 373 -11.82 -16.55 6.72
C LYS A 373 -11.47 -16.06 5.31
N ALA A 374 -10.91 -16.94 4.45
CA ALA A 374 -10.76 -16.67 3.03
C ALA A 374 -12.14 -16.56 2.37
N TYR A 375 -12.29 -15.59 1.47
CA TYR A 375 -13.51 -15.31 0.72
C TYR A 375 -13.75 -16.35 -0.37
N MET A 376 -15.02 -16.59 -0.71
CA MET A 376 -15.44 -17.39 -1.87
C MET A 376 -14.76 -16.86 -3.14
N CYS A 377 -14.16 -17.79 -3.89
CA CYS A 377 -13.25 -17.58 -5.01
C CYS A 377 -13.15 -18.88 -5.85
N PRO A 378 -12.52 -18.88 -7.05
CA PRO A 378 -12.32 -20.08 -7.87
C PRO A 378 -11.63 -21.27 -7.17
N PHE A 379 -10.87 -21.04 -6.09
CA PHE A 379 -10.15 -22.09 -5.35
C PHE A 379 -10.99 -22.81 -4.27
N MET A 380 -12.32 -22.70 -4.34
CA MET A 380 -13.26 -23.41 -3.46
C MET A 380 -13.83 -24.63 -4.17
N GLN A 381 -13.45 -25.83 -3.74
CA GLN A 381 -13.90 -27.09 -4.37
C GLN A 381 -15.26 -27.50 -3.82
N PHE A 382 -16.31 -27.42 -4.62
CA PHE A 382 -17.65 -27.89 -4.24
C PHE A 382 -17.72 -29.43 -4.25
N ILE A 383 -18.43 -29.99 -3.27
CA ILE A 383 -18.59 -31.43 -3.03
C ILE A 383 -20.03 -31.76 -2.60
N GLU A 384 -20.34 -33.04 -2.37
CA GLU A 384 -21.67 -33.51 -1.91
C GLU A 384 -22.83 -32.97 -2.76
N GLY A 385 -22.68 -32.99 -4.09
CA GLY A 385 -23.70 -32.50 -5.03
C GLY A 385 -23.94 -30.99 -4.99
N GLY A 386 -22.98 -30.22 -4.45
CA GLY A 386 -23.03 -28.75 -4.34
C GLY A 386 -23.45 -28.26 -2.95
N ARG A 387 -23.74 -29.17 -2.01
CA ARG A 387 -24.20 -28.84 -0.65
C ARG A 387 -23.09 -28.34 0.27
N ARG A 388 -21.83 -28.65 -0.05
CA ARG A 388 -20.64 -28.25 0.72
C ARG A 388 -19.52 -27.80 -0.20
N TYR A 389 -18.57 -27.07 0.35
CA TYR A 389 -17.30 -26.75 -0.32
C TYR A 389 -16.10 -26.93 0.61
N GLN A 390 -15.04 -27.53 0.07
CA GLN A 390 -13.73 -27.58 0.69
C GLN A 390 -12.93 -26.34 0.31
N CYS A 391 -12.37 -25.66 1.30
CA CYS A 391 -11.58 -24.45 1.10
C CYS A 391 -10.14 -24.78 0.74
N GLY A 392 -9.70 -24.48 -0.50
CA GLY A 392 -8.35 -24.76 -1.00
C GLY A 392 -7.22 -24.18 -0.15
N PHE A 393 -7.46 -23.10 0.60
CA PHE A 393 -6.45 -22.51 1.49
C PHE A 393 -6.14 -23.32 2.75
N CYS A 394 -7.07 -24.11 3.30
CA CYS A 394 -6.87 -24.77 4.61
C CYS A 394 -7.60 -26.11 4.77
N SER A 395 -8.01 -26.71 3.65
CA SER A 395 -8.74 -27.97 3.51
C SER A 395 -10.01 -28.14 4.38
N CYS A 396 -10.51 -27.05 4.96
CA CYS A 396 -11.71 -27.06 5.79
C CYS A 396 -12.95 -27.17 4.90
N VAL A 397 -13.79 -28.15 5.17
CA VAL A 397 -15.13 -28.26 4.57
C VAL A 397 -16.07 -27.27 5.27
N ASN A 398 -17.00 -26.69 4.51
CA ASN A 398 -18.02 -25.76 4.97
C ASN A 398 -19.34 -26.09 4.24
N ASP A 399 -20.48 -25.91 4.89
CA ASP A 399 -21.79 -26.03 4.25
C ASP A 399 -22.07 -24.80 3.35
N VAL A 400 -22.76 -25.02 2.22
CA VAL A 400 -23.14 -23.95 1.29
C VAL A 400 -24.44 -23.28 1.79
N PRO A 401 -24.49 -21.94 1.95
CA PRO A 401 -25.70 -21.25 2.37
C PRO A 401 -26.87 -21.48 1.41
N PRO A 402 -28.13 -21.64 1.88
CA PRO A 402 -29.27 -21.98 1.03
C PRO A 402 -29.50 -21.04 -0.16
N PHE A 403 -29.31 -19.73 0.01
CA PHE A 403 -29.44 -18.74 -1.07
C PHE A 403 -28.34 -18.82 -2.14
N PHE A 404 -27.24 -19.50 -1.82
CA PHE A 404 -26.07 -19.69 -2.69
C PHE A 404 -25.92 -21.16 -3.12
N PHE A 405 -26.87 -22.05 -2.77
CA PHE A 405 -26.84 -23.44 -3.21
C PHE A 405 -27.08 -23.55 -4.71
N GLN A 406 -26.27 -24.37 -5.37
CA GLN A 406 -26.46 -24.75 -6.77
C GLN A 406 -25.85 -26.14 -7.00
N HIS A 407 -26.42 -26.88 -7.94
CA HIS A 407 -26.01 -28.24 -8.27
C HIS A 407 -24.65 -28.30 -8.99
N LEU A 408 -24.02 -29.47 -8.90
CA LEU A 408 -22.87 -29.84 -9.73
C LEU A 408 -23.35 -30.54 -11.02
N ASP A 409 -22.57 -30.36 -12.09
CA ASP A 409 -22.70 -31.08 -13.34
C ASP A 409 -22.08 -32.49 -13.27
N HIS A 410 -22.07 -33.17 -14.42
CA HIS A 410 -21.54 -34.52 -14.59
C HIS A 410 -20.00 -34.61 -14.50
N ILE A 411 -19.29 -33.49 -14.40
CA ILE A 411 -17.82 -33.38 -14.23
C ILE A 411 -17.49 -32.89 -12.80
N GLY A 412 -18.50 -32.62 -11.96
CA GLY A 412 -18.34 -32.11 -10.60
C GLY A 412 -18.12 -30.60 -10.51
N ARG A 413 -18.31 -29.85 -11.60
CA ARG A 413 -18.27 -28.38 -11.62
C ARG A 413 -19.66 -27.81 -11.32
N ARG A 414 -19.72 -26.66 -10.64
CA ARG A 414 -21.00 -25.99 -10.34
C ARG A 414 -21.58 -25.37 -11.61
N VAL A 415 -22.89 -25.55 -11.87
CA VAL A 415 -23.47 -25.16 -13.17
C VAL A 415 -23.44 -23.64 -13.44
N ASP A 416 -23.45 -22.82 -12.39
CA ASP A 416 -23.36 -21.35 -12.45
C ASP A 416 -21.91 -20.82 -12.36
N HIS A 417 -20.89 -21.68 -12.48
CA HIS A 417 -19.47 -21.30 -12.36
C HIS A 417 -19.05 -20.15 -13.29
N TYR A 418 -19.52 -20.16 -14.54
CA TYR A 418 -19.23 -19.11 -15.53
C TYR A 418 -20.23 -17.94 -15.50
N GLU A 419 -21.32 -18.04 -14.74
CA GLU A 419 -22.27 -16.94 -14.51
C GLU A 419 -21.83 -16.06 -13.34
N ARG A 420 -21.08 -16.64 -12.41
CA ARG A 420 -20.60 -16.01 -11.17
C ARG A 420 -19.12 -15.61 -11.28
N PRO A 421 -18.78 -14.31 -11.32
CA PRO A 421 -17.39 -13.87 -11.38
C PRO A 421 -16.60 -14.29 -10.11
N GLU A 422 -17.24 -14.39 -8.95
CA GLU A 422 -16.63 -14.91 -7.72
C GLU A 422 -16.29 -16.41 -7.76
N LEU A 423 -16.74 -17.14 -8.79
CA LEU A 423 -16.42 -18.55 -9.02
C LEU A 423 -15.49 -18.80 -10.21
N SER A 424 -15.37 -17.86 -11.15
CA SER A 424 -14.61 -18.03 -12.41
C SER A 424 -13.47 -17.04 -12.64
N LEU A 425 -13.43 -15.89 -11.95
CA LEU A 425 -12.39 -14.87 -12.11
C LEU A 425 -11.44 -14.82 -10.91
N GLY A 426 -10.18 -14.48 -11.17
CA GLY A 426 -9.20 -14.19 -10.14
C GLY A 426 -9.45 -12.86 -9.43
N SER A 427 -9.97 -11.85 -10.14
CA SER A 427 -10.20 -10.50 -9.61
C SER A 427 -11.66 -10.05 -9.71
N TYR A 428 -12.22 -9.54 -8.61
CA TYR A 428 -13.60 -9.04 -8.52
C TYR A 428 -13.78 -8.21 -7.23
N GLU A 429 -14.91 -7.52 -7.08
CA GLU A 429 -15.28 -6.83 -5.84
C GLU A 429 -16.51 -7.45 -5.19
N TYR A 430 -16.66 -7.31 -3.88
CA TYR A 430 -17.90 -7.54 -3.14
C TYR A 430 -18.45 -6.23 -2.58
N VAL A 431 -19.78 -6.09 -2.58
CA VAL A 431 -20.49 -5.19 -1.67
C VAL A 431 -20.28 -5.68 -0.24
N ALA A 432 -19.82 -4.82 0.66
CA ALA A 432 -19.58 -5.18 2.06
C ALA A 432 -20.79 -4.81 2.94
N THR A 433 -21.17 -5.72 3.83
CA THR A 433 -22.27 -5.56 4.79
C THR A 433 -21.88 -4.67 5.98
N LEU A 434 -22.85 -4.29 6.81
CA LEU A 434 -22.64 -3.35 7.93
C LEU A 434 -21.61 -3.83 8.96
N ASP A 435 -21.38 -5.14 9.11
CA ASP A 435 -20.34 -5.73 9.96
C ASP A 435 -18.90 -5.42 9.50
N TYR A 436 -18.72 -4.94 8.26
CA TYR A 436 -17.46 -4.44 7.72
C TYR A 436 -17.31 -2.91 7.82
N CYS A 437 -18.30 -2.23 8.38
CA CYS A 437 -18.34 -0.77 8.48
C CYS A 437 -18.04 -0.32 9.91
N ARG A 438 -17.32 0.80 10.06
CA ARG A 438 -17.03 1.39 11.37
C ARG A 438 -18.33 1.62 12.14
N ASN A 439 -18.37 1.18 13.40
CA ASN A 439 -19.53 1.30 14.29
C ASN A 439 -20.85 0.70 13.75
N ASN A 440 -20.79 -0.26 12.82
CA ASN A 440 -21.93 -0.87 12.13
C ASN A 440 -22.86 0.11 11.40
N LYS A 441 -22.34 1.27 10.97
CA LYS A 441 -23.08 2.29 10.19
C LYS A 441 -22.51 2.41 8.78
N PRO A 442 -23.30 2.73 7.74
CA PRO A 442 -22.77 3.10 6.43
C PRO A 442 -21.76 4.25 6.57
N PRO A 443 -20.58 4.17 5.93
CA PRO A 443 -19.62 5.27 5.97
C PRO A 443 -20.14 6.47 5.15
N LYS A 444 -19.72 7.68 5.51
CA LYS A 444 -20.02 8.89 4.72
C LYS A 444 -19.04 9.01 3.53
N PRO A 445 -19.44 9.64 2.42
CA PRO A 445 -18.51 10.04 1.36
C PRO A 445 -17.31 10.84 1.92
N PRO A 446 -16.11 10.66 1.36
CA PRO A 446 -14.91 11.33 1.85
C PRO A 446 -14.90 12.83 1.55
N ALA A 447 -13.97 13.55 2.15
CA ALA A 447 -13.75 14.97 1.87
C ALA A 447 -12.29 15.29 1.52
N TYR A 448 -12.10 16.27 0.63
CA TYR A 448 -10.79 16.79 0.22
C TYR A 448 -10.56 18.15 0.89
N ILE A 449 -9.47 18.30 1.63
CA ILE A 449 -9.15 19.55 2.35
C ILE A 449 -7.87 20.15 1.76
N PHE A 450 -7.98 21.34 1.18
CA PHE A 450 -6.86 22.06 0.58
C PHE A 450 -6.22 22.96 1.63
N MET A 451 -4.92 22.78 1.86
CA MET A 451 -4.17 23.40 2.97
C MET A 451 -2.94 24.11 2.42
N ILE A 452 -2.99 25.44 2.33
CA ILE A 452 -2.02 26.24 1.58
C ILE A 452 -1.12 27.04 2.54
N ASP A 453 0.19 26.78 2.48
CA ASP A 453 1.23 27.63 3.07
C ASP A 453 1.24 29.00 2.38
N VAL A 454 0.78 30.02 3.11
CA VAL A 454 0.73 31.44 2.70
C VAL A 454 1.81 32.27 3.43
N SER A 455 2.97 31.66 3.71
CA SER A 455 4.16 32.42 4.08
C SER A 455 4.66 33.29 2.91
N TYR A 456 5.48 34.30 3.26
CA TYR A 456 6.11 35.23 2.32
C TYR A 456 6.74 34.52 1.10
N ARG A 457 7.31 33.32 1.30
CA ARG A 457 7.96 32.55 0.23
C ARG A 457 6.99 32.13 -0.88
N ASN A 458 5.80 31.65 -0.53
CA ASN A 458 4.83 31.14 -1.50
C ASN A 458 4.01 32.26 -2.16
N ILE A 459 3.88 33.41 -1.49
CA ILE A 459 3.34 34.63 -2.08
C ILE A 459 4.35 35.20 -3.08
N ASN A 460 5.60 35.44 -2.66
CA ASN A 460 6.65 36.00 -3.52
C ASN A 460 7.07 35.08 -4.69
N SER A 461 6.89 33.76 -4.58
CA SER A 461 7.11 32.84 -5.71
C SER A 461 5.96 32.83 -6.73
N GLY A 462 4.81 33.42 -6.39
CA GLY A 462 3.56 33.34 -7.18
C GLY A 462 2.78 32.04 -6.99
N LEU A 463 3.26 31.10 -6.17
CA LEU A 463 2.66 29.77 -6.01
C LEU A 463 1.25 29.80 -5.42
N VAL A 464 0.98 30.64 -4.41
CA VAL A 464 -0.37 30.74 -3.80
C VAL A 464 -1.41 31.09 -4.87
N LYS A 465 -1.10 32.06 -5.73
CA LYS A 465 -1.99 32.45 -6.84
C LYS A 465 -2.16 31.31 -7.84
N LEU A 466 -1.06 30.65 -8.24
CA LEU A 466 -1.11 29.52 -9.17
C LEU A 466 -1.99 28.37 -8.66
N ILE A 467 -1.90 28.03 -7.37
CA ILE A 467 -2.77 27.02 -6.73
C ILE A 467 -4.24 27.47 -6.78
N CYS A 468 -4.52 28.71 -6.38
CA CYS A 468 -5.89 29.20 -6.30
C CYS A 468 -6.55 29.32 -7.69
N ASP A 469 -5.81 29.78 -8.70
CA ASP A 469 -6.29 29.90 -10.08
C ASP A 469 -6.53 28.53 -10.75
N GLU A 470 -5.69 27.52 -10.49
CA GLU A 470 -5.92 26.16 -10.98
C GLU A 470 -7.14 25.52 -10.31
N LEU A 471 -7.26 25.61 -8.98
CA LEU A 471 -8.35 24.97 -8.22
C LEU A 471 -9.74 25.42 -8.69
N LYS A 472 -9.88 26.68 -9.14
CA LYS A 472 -11.12 27.20 -9.74
C LYS A 472 -11.63 26.36 -10.94
N THR A 473 -10.73 25.67 -11.64
CA THR A 473 -11.06 24.80 -12.79
C THR A 473 -11.02 23.32 -12.45
N LEU A 474 -10.14 22.92 -11.52
CA LEU A 474 -9.91 21.52 -11.17
C LEU A 474 -10.99 20.96 -10.24
N LEU A 475 -11.67 21.81 -9.46
CA LEU A 475 -12.78 21.40 -8.61
C LEU A 475 -14.03 20.98 -9.39
N ASP A 476 -14.23 21.45 -10.63
CA ASP A 476 -15.28 20.93 -11.53
C ASP A 476 -15.00 19.49 -12.01
N LYS A 477 -13.79 18.97 -11.77
CA LYS A 477 -13.35 17.62 -12.16
C LYS A 477 -13.19 16.65 -10.99
N LEU A 478 -13.74 16.96 -9.81
CA LEU A 478 -13.71 16.03 -8.67
C LEU A 478 -14.25 14.65 -9.10
N PRO A 479 -13.56 13.54 -8.75
CA PRO A 479 -13.94 12.22 -9.23
C PRO A 479 -15.31 11.82 -8.69
N ARG A 480 -16.10 11.13 -9.53
CA ARG A 480 -17.43 10.61 -9.23
C ARG A 480 -17.58 9.22 -9.82
N GLU A 481 -18.48 8.41 -9.28
CA GLU A 481 -18.77 7.11 -9.90
C GLU A 481 -19.65 7.32 -11.14
N GLU A 482 -19.59 6.41 -12.12
CA GLU A 482 -20.31 6.53 -13.40
C GLU A 482 -21.84 6.61 -13.25
N GLN A 483 -22.35 6.15 -12.10
CA GLN A 483 -23.77 6.15 -11.73
C GLN A 483 -24.22 7.46 -11.04
N GLU A 484 -23.32 8.42 -10.80
CA GLU A 484 -23.60 9.66 -10.08
C GLU A 484 -23.48 10.90 -11.01
N GLU A 485 -24.48 11.79 -10.96
CA GLU A 485 -24.48 13.03 -11.77
C GLU A 485 -23.39 14.03 -11.32
N SER A 486 -23.07 14.05 -10.02
CA SER A 486 -22.07 14.93 -9.41
C SER A 486 -21.26 14.18 -8.34
N SER A 487 -20.05 14.64 -8.04
CA SER A 487 -19.22 14.00 -7.02
C SER A 487 -19.82 14.17 -5.63
N ALA A 488 -19.92 13.06 -4.89
CA ALA A 488 -20.28 13.04 -3.47
C ALA A 488 -19.16 13.61 -2.56
N ILE A 489 -17.96 13.88 -3.09
CA ILE A 489 -16.81 14.39 -2.33
C ILE A 489 -17.06 15.85 -1.92
N ARG A 490 -16.96 16.11 -0.61
CA ARG A 490 -17.02 17.47 -0.06
C ARG A 490 -15.65 18.12 -0.05
N VAL A 491 -15.61 19.45 -0.12
CA VAL A 491 -14.35 20.23 -0.12
C VAL A 491 -14.30 21.23 1.02
N GLY A 492 -13.10 21.46 1.55
CA GLY A 492 -12.81 22.48 2.56
C GLY A 492 -11.45 23.14 2.33
N PHE A 493 -11.27 24.34 2.88
CA PHE A 493 -10.12 25.22 2.59
C PHE A 493 -9.51 25.78 3.87
N VAL A 494 -8.19 25.67 3.99
CA VAL A 494 -7.39 26.27 5.06
C VAL A 494 -6.17 26.94 4.44
N THR A 495 -5.82 28.15 4.87
CA THR A 495 -4.49 28.73 4.64
C THR A 495 -3.72 28.76 5.95
N TYR A 496 -2.39 28.68 5.91
CA TYR A 496 -1.58 28.71 7.13
C TYR A 496 -0.23 29.40 6.93
N ASN A 497 0.30 29.93 8.03
CA ASN A 497 1.69 30.36 8.14
C ASN A 497 2.26 29.82 9.47
N LYS A 498 2.41 30.67 10.50
CA LYS A 498 2.57 30.24 11.90
C LYS A 498 1.23 30.11 12.65
N VAL A 499 0.11 30.55 12.05
CA VAL A 499 -1.26 30.31 12.53
C VAL A 499 -2.13 29.68 11.43
N LEU A 500 -3.29 29.15 11.79
CA LEU A 500 -4.26 28.53 10.88
C LEU A 500 -5.40 29.51 10.56
N HIS A 501 -5.87 29.52 9.31
CA HIS A 501 -7.02 30.31 8.86
C HIS A 501 -8.01 29.36 8.17
N PHE A 502 -9.12 29.04 8.85
CA PHE A 502 -10.21 28.25 8.30
C PHE A 502 -11.19 29.16 7.56
N PHE A 503 -11.87 28.63 6.54
CA PHE A 503 -12.87 29.38 5.79
C PHE A 503 -14.25 28.72 5.84
N ASN A 504 -15.26 29.50 6.19
CA ASN A 504 -16.68 29.16 6.00
C ASN A 504 -17.07 29.48 4.56
N VAL A 505 -17.44 28.43 3.81
CA VAL A 505 -17.86 28.49 2.40
C VAL A 505 -19.27 27.92 2.21
N LYS A 506 -20.13 27.99 3.23
CA LYS A 506 -21.52 27.53 3.15
C LYS A 506 -22.28 28.24 2.02
N SER A 507 -23.02 27.48 1.21
CA SER A 507 -23.74 27.95 0.00
C SER A 507 -24.76 29.06 0.23
N SER A 508 -25.20 29.28 1.48
CA SER A 508 -26.08 30.39 1.88
C SER A 508 -25.36 31.74 2.08
N LEU A 509 -24.03 31.81 1.88
CA LEU A 509 -23.23 33.03 2.04
C LEU A 509 -23.02 33.76 0.70
N ALA A 510 -22.94 35.09 0.73
CA ALA A 510 -22.50 35.90 -0.42
C ALA A 510 -20.97 36.10 -0.48
N GLN A 511 -20.30 35.97 0.67
CA GLN A 511 -18.84 36.10 0.84
C GLN A 511 -18.35 35.05 1.85
N PRO A 512 -17.15 34.48 1.66
CA PRO A 512 -16.55 33.56 2.63
C PRO A 512 -16.23 34.28 3.95
N GLN A 513 -16.22 33.52 5.06
CA GLN A 513 -15.83 34.06 6.38
C GLN A 513 -14.53 33.38 6.85
N MET A 514 -13.51 34.15 7.21
CA MET A 514 -12.27 33.63 7.78
C MET A 514 -12.39 33.46 9.30
N MET A 515 -11.91 32.34 9.84
CA MET A 515 -11.78 32.07 11.27
C MET A 515 -10.33 31.70 11.58
N VAL A 516 -9.64 32.53 12.36
CA VAL A 516 -8.22 32.35 12.69
C VAL A 516 -8.06 31.56 13.98
N VAL A 517 -7.26 30.49 13.94
CA VAL A 517 -6.87 29.71 15.11
C VAL A 517 -5.37 29.92 15.34
N SER A 518 -5.06 30.69 16.38
CA SER A 518 -3.69 31.01 16.80
C SER A 518 -3.14 30.10 17.90
N ASP A 519 -4.00 29.30 18.56
CA ASP A 519 -3.53 28.23 19.44
C ASP A 519 -3.11 27.04 18.57
N VAL A 520 -1.80 26.86 18.46
CA VAL A 520 -1.17 25.77 17.72
C VAL A 520 -0.66 24.65 18.64
N GLY A 521 -0.88 24.77 19.95
CA GLY A 521 -0.62 23.72 20.92
C GLY A 521 -1.82 22.78 21.07
N GLU A 522 -3.01 23.36 21.25
CA GLU A 522 -4.29 22.63 21.34
C GLU A 522 -5.19 22.96 20.14
N VAL A 523 -4.76 22.49 18.96
CA VAL A 523 -5.45 22.71 17.68
C VAL A 523 -6.87 22.17 17.71
N PHE A 524 -7.84 23.04 17.42
CA PHE A 524 -9.25 22.70 17.22
C PHE A 524 -9.78 23.24 15.90
N VAL A 525 -10.92 22.70 15.46
CA VAL A 525 -11.63 23.15 14.24
C VAL A 525 -12.75 24.12 14.67
N PRO A 526 -12.74 25.39 14.21
CA PRO A 526 -13.61 26.43 14.77
C PRO A 526 -15.06 26.40 14.25
N LEU A 527 -15.36 25.56 13.26
CA LEU A 527 -16.69 25.36 12.68
C LEU A 527 -16.87 23.91 12.19
N LEU A 528 -18.08 23.38 12.31
CA LEU A 528 -18.46 22.06 11.77
C LEU A 528 -19.25 22.25 10.46
N ASP A 529 -20.31 23.05 10.55
CA ASP A 529 -21.15 23.44 9.42
C ASP A 529 -20.44 24.50 8.56
N GLY A 530 -20.41 24.30 7.23
CA GLY A 530 -19.89 25.28 6.27
C GLY A 530 -18.39 25.20 5.96
N PHE A 531 -17.62 24.34 6.65
CA PHE A 531 -16.23 24.05 6.27
C PHE A 531 -16.13 22.98 5.17
N LEU A 532 -16.81 21.84 5.34
CA LEU A 532 -16.86 20.76 4.33
C LEU A 532 -18.19 20.82 3.56
N VAL A 533 -18.15 21.38 2.34
CA VAL A 533 -19.34 21.67 1.51
C VAL A 533 -19.32 20.88 0.19
N ASN A 534 -20.49 20.69 -0.44
CA ASN A 534 -20.52 20.27 -1.83
C ASN A 534 -20.02 21.42 -2.72
N PHE A 535 -19.06 21.17 -3.61
CA PHE A 535 -18.47 22.21 -4.43
C PHE A 535 -19.47 22.87 -5.39
N GLN A 536 -20.41 22.12 -5.96
CA GLN A 536 -21.39 22.65 -6.92
C GLN A 536 -22.43 23.54 -6.23
N GLU A 537 -22.88 23.19 -5.03
CA GLU A 537 -23.76 24.04 -4.21
C GLU A 537 -23.08 25.35 -3.79
N SER A 538 -21.81 25.28 -3.37
CA SER A 538 -21.04 26.42 -2.85
C SER A 538 -20.19 27.13 -3.91
N ARG A 539 -20.38 26.83 -5.21
CA ARG A 539 -19.42 27.19 -6.27
C ARG A 539 -19.09 28.68 -6.30
N SER A 540 -20.08 29.56 -6.19
CA SER A 540 -19.88 31.01 -6.14
C SER A 540 -19.02 31.48 -4.95
N VAL A 541 -19.24 30.92 -3.77
CA VAL A 541 -18.52 31.26 -2.53
C VAL A 541 -17.07 30.74 -2.56
N VAL A 542 -16.87 29.53 -3.11
CA VAL A 542 -15.54 28.91 -3.25
C VAL A 542 -14.69 29.64 -4.29
N ILE A 543 -15.25 30.02 -5.45
CA ILE A 543 -14.52 30.81 -6.45
C ILE A 543 -14.14 32.18 -5.86
N ASN A 544 -15.07 32.87 -5.20
CA ASN A 544 -14.83 34.16 -4.53
C ASN A 544 -13.73 34.06 -3.44
N LEU A 545 -13.66 32.95 -2.70
CA LEU A 545 -12.55 32.68 -1.78
C LEU A 545 -11.20 32.51 -2.51
N LEU A 546 -11.17 31.75 -3.60
CA LEU A 546 -9.96 31.51 -4.39
C LEU A 546 -9.51 32.75 -5.20
N ASP A 547 -10.40 33.70 -5.45
CA ASP A 547 -10.05 35.02 -5.97
C ASP A 547 -9.39 35.88 -4.87
N GLN A 548 -9.94 35.88 -3.65
CA GLN A 548 -9.44 36.73 -2.56
C GLN A 548 -8.15 36.22 -1.88
N ILE A 549 -7.93 34.90 -1.73
CA ILE A 549 -6.78 34.37 -0.96
C ILE A 549 -5.42 34.98 -1.38
N PRO A 550 -5.07 35.10 -2.67
CA PRO A 550 -3.81 35.72 -3.09
C PRO A 550 -3.69 37.20 -2.69
N GLU A 551 -4.81 37.92 -2.60
CA GLU A 551 -4.85 39.34 -2.20
C GLU A 551 -4.77 39.50 -0.67
N MET A 552 -5.50 38.65 0.09
CA MET A 552 -5.50 38.66 1.56
C MET A 552 -4.10 38.57 2.19
N PHE A 553 -3.18 37.86 1.53
CA PHE A 553 -1.84 37.57 2.03
C PHE A 553 -0.72 38.23 1.20
N ALA A 554 -1.04 39.14 0.27
CA ALA A 554 -0.08 39.75 -0.65
C ALA A 554 1.10 40.45 0.06
N ASP A 555 0.82 41.22 1.10
CA ASP A 555 1.81 41.95 1.91
C ASP A 555 2.32 41.15 3.13
N THR A 556 2.18 39.82 3.14
CA THR A 556 2.62 38.98 4.26
C THR A 556 4.14 39.04 4.44
N ASN A 557 4.57 39.30 5.68
CA ASN A 557 5.99 39.29 6.06
C ASN A 557 6.36 38.05 6.90
N GLU A 558 5.43 37.09 7.03
CA GLU A 558 5.64 35.87 7.82
C GLU A 558 6.54 34.88 7.09
N SER A 559 7.71 34.59 7.67
CA SER A 559 8.72 33.68 7.12
C SER A 559 8.78 32.33 7.82
N GLU A 560 8.31 32.24 9.07
CA GLU A 560 8.21 30.99 9.82
C GLU A 560 6.87 30.29 9.59
N THR A 561 6.86 28.97 9.70
CA THR A 561 5.68 28.13 9.48
C THR A 561 5.57 26.99 10.49
N ILE A 562 4.34 26.49 10.69
CA ILE A 562 4.00 25.24 11.38
C ILE A 562 3.69 24.14 10.36
N PHE A 563 3.71 22.86 10.77
CA PHE A 563 3.37 21.75 9.88
C PHE A 563 2.51 20.65 10.55
N ALA A 564 2.96 20.03 11.63
CA ALA A 564 2.14 19.02 12.35
C ALA A 564 0.75 19.55 12.79
N PRO A 565 0.60 20.79 13.31
CA PRO A 565 -0.72 21.40 13.56
C PRO A 565 -1.67 21.46 12.35
N VAL A 566 -1.13 21.58 11.14
CA VAL A 566 -1.92 21.66 9.90
C VAL A 566 -2.57 20.31 9.59
N ILE A 567 -1.78 19.23 9.69
CA ILE A 567 -2.28 17.86 9.55
C ILE A 567 -3.31 17.55 10.64
N GLN A 568 -3.03 17.93 11.89
CA GLN A 568 -3.93 17.72 13.03
C GLN A 568 -5.28 18.44 12.82
N ALA A 569 -5.27 19.68 12.35
CA ALA A 569 -6.48 20.43 11.99
C ALA A 569 -7.33 19.72 10.93
N GLY A 570 -6.69 19.19 9.87
CA GLY A 570 -7.38 18.46 8.80
C GLY A 570 -7.97 17.14 9.29
N MET A 571 -7.20 16.38 10.06
CA MET A 571 -7.64 15.13 10.68
C MET A 571 -8.84 15.33 11.62
N GLU A 572 -8.78 16.31 12.52
CA GLU A 572 -9.88 16.62 13.44
C GLU A 572 -11.14 17.10 12.70
N ALA A 573 -11.01 17.78 11.55
CA ALA A 573 -12.16 18.19 10.75
C ALA A 573 -12.87 17.01 10.05
N LEU A 574 -12.09 16.06 9.51
CA LEU A 574 -12.61 14.82 8.92
C LEU A 574 -13.32 13.95 9.99
N LYS A 575 -12.67 13.82 11.16
CA LYS A 575 -13.19 13.13 12.35
C LYS A 575 -14.48 13.77 12.88
N ALA A 576 -14.55 15.10 12.99
CA ALA A 576 -15.75 15.84 13.41
C ALA A 576 -16.91 15.71 12.40
N ALA A 577 -16.60 15.53 11.11
CA ALA A 577 -17.60 15.24 10.08
C ALA A 577 -18.00 13.76 10.00
N GLU A 578 -17.35 12.87 10.76
CA GLU A 578 -17.44 11.40 10.70
C GLU A 578 -17.20 10.82 9.28
N CYS A 579 -16.22 11.37 8.54
CA CYS A 579 -15.85 10.87 7.21
C CYS A 579 -14.34 10.66 7.06
N ALA A 580 -13.93 9.73 6.19
CA ALA A 580 -12.55 9.65 5.72
C ALA A 580 -12.22 10.85 4.80
N GLY A 581 -10.95 11.02 4.41
CA GLY A 581 -10.60 12.10 3.49
C GLY A 581 -9.12 12.19 3.11
N LYS A 582 -8.82 13.23 2.30
CA LYS A 582 -7.49 13.50 1.75
C LYS A 582 -7.11 14.96 2.01
N LEU A 583 -6.01 15.19 2.72
CA LEU A 583 -5.41 16.52 2.88
C LEU A 583 -4.48 16.77 1.70
N PHE A 584 -4.66 17.89 1.01
CA PHE A 584 -3.79 18.39 -0.04
C PHE A 584 -2.98 19.56 0.52
N ILE A 585 -1.81 19.24 1.07
CA ILE A 585 -0.97 20.23 1.76
C ILE A 585 0.09 20.76 0.80
N PHE A 586 0.11 22.08 0.59
CA PHE A 586 1.10 22.78 -0.23
C PHE A 586 2.04 23.54 0.71
N HIS A 587 3.33 23.18 0.76
CA HIS A 587 4.27 23.65 1.78
C HIS A 587 5.66 23.99 1.21
N SER A 588 6.35 24.99 1.78
CA SER A 588 7.54 25.59 1.17
C SER A 588 8.87 25.31 1.87
N SER A 589 8.87 25.21 3.19
CA SER A 589 10.06 25.50 4.01
C SER A 589 10.13 24.61 5.23
N LEU A 590 11.28 24.59 5.92
CA LEU A 590 11.40 23.89 7.20
C LEU A 590 10.48 24.57 8.24
N PRO A 591 9.58 23.84 8.92
CA PRO A 591 8.68 24.41 9.92
C PRO A 591 9.45 24.74 11.21
N THR A 592 9.86 26.00 11.35
CA THR A 592 10.65 26.50 12.50
C THR A 592 9.84 27.21 13.58
N ALA A 593 8.57 27.54 13.36
CA ALA A 593 7.74 28.24 14.35
C ALA A 593 7.57 27.40 15.64
N GLU A 594 7.34 28.06 16.78
CA GLU A 594 7.19 27.37 18.07
C GLU A 594 5.84 26.65 18.18
N ALA A 595 5.82 25.37 17.83
CA ALA A 595 4.64 24.51 17.82
C ALA A 595 5.03 23.02 17.97
N PRO A 596 4.08 22.12 18.25
CA PRO A 596 4.28 20.67 18.13
C PRO A 596 4.87 20.30 16.76
N GLY A 597 5.86 19.40 16.74
CA GLY A 597 6.54 18.98 15.51
C GLY A 597 7.51 20.00 14.89
N LYS A 598 7.84 21.11 15.58
CA LYS A 598 8.91 22.05 15.19
C LYS A 598 10.21 21.31 14.83
N LEU A 599 10.81 21.67 13.69
CA LEU A 599 12.04 21.07 13.19
C LEU A 599 13.23 22.05 13.27
N ARG A 600 14.44 21.49 13.29
CA ARG A 600 15.71 22.24 13.21
C ARG A 600 16.51 21.78 12.01
N ASN A 601 17.44 22.60 11.51
CA ASN A 601 18.39 22.10 10.50
C ASN A 601 19.39 21.15 11.20
N ARG A 602 19.51 19.93 10.68
CA ARG A 602 20.33 18.83 11.22
C ARG A 602 21.19 18.13 10.16
N ASP A 603 21.41 18.76 9.00
CA ASP A 603 22.22 18.21 7.91
C ASP A 603 23.71 18.14 8.30
N ASP A 604 24.10 17.09 9.04
CA ASP A 604 25.49 16.82 9.42
C ASP A 604 26.10 15.69 8.57
N LYS A 605 26.86 16.10 7.56
CA LYS A 605 27.61 15.21 6.64
C LYS A 605 28.64 14.32 7.34
N LYS A 606 28.98 14.58 8.61
CA LYS A 606 29.86 13.71 9.43
C LYS A 606 29.18 12.41 9.87
N LEU A 607 27.86 12.30 9.73
CA LEU A 607 27.11 11.08 10.07
C LEU A 607 27.11 10.03 8.95
N LEU A 608 27.47 10.43 7.72
CA LEU A 608 27.56 9.53 6.56
C LEU A 608 28.66 8.48 6.74
N ASN A 609 28.39 7.23 6.35
CA ASN A 609 29.22 6.05 6.59
C ASN A 609 29.46 5.77 8.09
N THR A 610 28.46 6.02 8.95
CA THR A 610 28.50 5.68 10.38
C THR A 610 27.22 4.98 10.83
N ASP A 611 27.27 4.25 11.95
CA ASP A 611 26.08 3.65 12.59
C ASP A 611 24.95 4.65 12.91
N LYS A 612 25.25 5.95 12.88
CA LYS A 612 24.30 7.05 13.12
C LYS A 612 23.68 7.62 11.85
N GLU A 613 24.13 7.23 10.65
CA GLU A 613 23.59 7.73 9.37
C GLU A 613 22.07 7.57 9.29
N LYS A 614 21.56 6.42 9.74
CA LYS A 614 20.11 6.12 9.86
C LYS A 614 19.30 7.22 10.57
N THR A 615 19.90 8.01 11.46
CA THR A 615 19.20 9.09 12.17
C THR A 615 18.88 10.30 11.27
N LEU A 616 19.57 10.46 10.13
CA LEU A 616 19.21 11.46 9.11
C LEU A 616 17.90 11.11 8.39
N PHE A 617 17.55 9.82 8.35
CA PHE A 617 16.36 9.28 7.68
C PHE A 617 15.20 8.94 8.64
N GLN A 618 15.38 9.12 9.94
CA GLN A 618 14.33 9.02 10.97
C GLN A 618 13.79 10.42 11.30
N PRO A 619 12.51 10.59 11.71
CA PRO A 619 11.97 11.89 12.10
C PRO A 619 12.73 12.51 13.29
N GLN A 620 12.78 13.85 13.38
CA GLN A 620 13.37 14.54 14.54
C GLN A 620 12.53 14.41 15.82
N VAL A 621 11.22 14.28 15.67
CA VAL A 621 10.24 14.37 16.77
C VAL A 621 9.19 13.29 16.61
N ASN A 622 9.02 12.45 17.64
CA ASN A 622 8.10 11.31 17.65
C ASN A 622 6.61 11.71 17.46
N SER A 623 6.28 13.00 17.55
CA SER A 623 4.93 13.53 17.27
C SER A 623 4.46 13.18 15.85
N TYR A 624 5.36 13.05 14.88
CA TYR A 624 5.00 12.64 13.52
C TYR A 624 4.55 11.17 13.42
N GLU A 625 5.11 10.27 14.23
CA GLU A 625 4.67 8.86 14.29
C GLU A 625 3.31 8.71 15.01
N ALA A 626 3.07 9.50 16.05
CA ALA A 626 1.78 9.57 16.73
C ALA A 626 0.70 10.12 15.77
N LEU A 627 0.96 11.28 15.16
CA LEU A 627 0.03 11.92 14.24
C LEU A 627 -0.27 11.06 13.00
N ALA A 628 0.71 10.30 12.49
CA ALA A 628 0.48 9.33 11.41
C ALA A 628 -0.48 8.21 11.83
N ARG A 629 -0.30 7.64 13.02
CA ARG A 629 -1.22 6.63 13.59
C ARG A 629 -2.62 7.19 13.76
N ASP A 630 -2.76 8.40 14.30
CA ASP A 630 -4.05 9.04 14.53
C ASP A 630 -4.75 9.38 13.20
N CYS A 631 -3.99 9.79 12.17
CA CYS A 631 -4.51 9.99 10.82
C CYS A 631 -5.05 8.69 10.21
N VAL A 632 -4.30 7.58 10.26
CA VAL A 632 -4.75 6.27 9.79
C VAL A 632 -5.97 5.78 10.58
N ALA A 633 -5.93 5.90 11.91
CA ALA A 633 -7.03 5.55 12.80
C ALA A 633 -8.34 6.31 12.47
N ASN A 634 -8.28 7.50 11.85
CA ASN A 634 -9.43 8.29 11.43
C ASN A 634 -9.70 8.28 9.91
N GLY A 635 -8.94 7.52 9.10
CA GLY A 635 -9.11 7.49 7.64
C GLY A 635 -8.68 8.79 6.93
N CYS A 636 -7.75 9.54 7.52
CA CYS A 636 -7.19 10.78 7.00
C CYS A 636 -5.88 10.50 6.22
N CYS A 637 -5.92 10.62 4.90
CA CYS A 637 -4.75 10.55 4.02
C CYS A 637 -4.08 11.91 3.88
N VAL A 638 -2.74 11.97 3.86
CA VAL A 638 -1.99 13.23 3.73
C VAL A 638 -1.11 13.24 2.47
N ASN A 639 -1.47 14.04 1.48
CA ASN A 639 -0.61 14.34 0.33
C ASN A 639 0.12 15.67 0.54
N LEU A 640 1.41 15.68 0.20
CA LEU A 640 2.31 16.80 0.44
C LEU A 640 2.97 17.25 -0.86
N PHE A 641 2.59 18.44 -1.32
CA PHE A 641 3.24 19.15 -2.41
C PHE A 641 4.27 20.11 -1.80
N LEU A 642 5.55 19.75 -1.91
CA LEU A 642 6.66 20.40 -1.23
C LEU A 642 7.50 21.21 -2.22
N PHE A 643 7.73 22.50 -1.94
CA PHE A 643 8.40 23.45 -2.84
C PHE A 643 9.70 24.04 -2.24
N PRO A 644 10.69 23.20 -1.87
CA PRO A 644 11.85 23.64 -1.12
C PRO A 644 12.92 24.30 -2.00
N ASN A 645 13.47 25.41 -1.54
CA ASN A 645 14.71 26.00 -2.10
C ASN A 645 15.96 25.76 -1.23
N GLN A 646 15.78 25.12 -0.07
CA GLN A 646 16.78 24.86 0.97
C GLN A 646 16.45 23.53 1.69
N TYR A 647 17.23 23.17 2.72
CA TYR A 647 16.93 22.02 3.57
C TYR A 647 15.55 22.12 4.25
N VAL A 648 14.78 21.04 4.18
CA VAL A 648 13.37 20.97 4.63
C VAL A 648 13.05 19.69 5.43
N ASP A 649 14.09 18.90 5.75
CA ASP A 649 13.99 17.64 6.50
C ASP A 649 12.86 16.69 6.05
N VAL A 650 12.95 16.22 4.80
CA VAL A 650 11.96 15.32 4.17
C VAL A 650 11.67 14.07 5.00
N ALA A 651 12.64 13.57 5.76
CA ALA A 651 12.49 12.42 6.65
C ALA A 651 11.50 12.65 7.81
N SER A 652 11.30 13.89 8.25
CA SER A 652 10.26 14.26 9.22
C SER A 652 8.94 14.58 8.53
N VAL A 653 8.93 15.53 7.58
CA VAL A 653 7.68 16.03 6.99
C VAL A 653 6.98 15.02 6.07
N GLY A 654 7.72 14.11 5.43
CA GLY A 654 7.17 13.07 4.56
C GLY A 654 6.67 11.82 5.29
N LEU A 655 6.92 11.67 6.60
CA LEU A 655 6.60 10.45 7.34
C LEU A 655 5.10 10.17 7.38
N VAL A 656 4.29 11.18 7.71
CA VAL A 656 2.82 11.04 7.77
C VAL A 656 2.26 10.73 6.39
N THR A 657 2.78 11.38 5.34
CA THR A 657 2.44 11.08 3.95
C THR A 657 2.71 9.63 3.57
N MET A 658 3.87 9.07 3.98
CA MET A 658 4.18 7.66 3.75
C MET A 658 3.23 6.72 4.51
N TYR A 659 3.04 6.90 5.81
CA TYR A 659 2.26 5.97 6.64
C TYR A 659 0.75 6.05 6.39
N THR A 660 0.23 7.17 5.88
CA THR A 660 -1.20 7.33 5.54
C THR A 660 -1.56 6.87 4.12
N GLY A 661 -0.61 6.34 3.35
CA GLY A 661 -0.81 5.90 1.95
C GLY A 661 -0.74 7.02 0.90
N GLY A 662 -0.44 8.25 1.33
CA GLY A 662 -0.40 9.44 0.50
C GLY A 662 0.82 9.55 -0.43
N THR A 663 0.93 10.68 -1.12
CA THR A 663 2.01 10.98 -2.07
C THR A 663 2.78 12.25 -1.69
N LEU A 664 4.11 12.16 -1.77
CA LEU A 664 5.04 13.29 -1.63
C LEU A 664 5.49 13.75 -3.01
N TYR A 665 5.12 14.97 -3.40
CA TYR A 665 5.63 15.65 -4.58
C TYR A 665 6.67 16.69 -4.15
N LYS A 666 7.83 16.79 -4.83
CA LYS A 666 8.94 17.64 -4.40
C LYS A 666 9.56 18.46 -5.53
N TYR A 667 9.22 19.74 -5.59
CA TYR A 667 9.67 20.69 -6.61
C TYR A 667 10.83 21.54 -6.08
N ASN A 668 12.06 21.01 -6.20
CA ASN A 668 13.27 21.71 -5.75
C ASN A 668 13.46 23.02 -6.53
N ASN A 669 13.72 24.13 -5.83
CA ASN A 669 13.97 25.45 -6.42
C ASN A 669 12.87 25.95 -7.37
N PHE A 670 11.60 25.64 -7.05
CA PHE A 670 10.43 25.97 -7.87
C PHE A 670 10.38 27.43 -8.34
N GLN A 671 10.10 27.63 -9.63
CA GLN A 671 9.86 28.92 -10.27
C GLN A 671 8.66 28.77 -11.21
N VAL A 672 7.64 29.63 -11.07
CA VAL A 672 6.40 29.54 -11.85
C VAL A 672 6.66 29.56 -13.36
N SER A 673 7.61 30.38 -13.83
CA SER A 673 8.00 30.48 -15.25
C SER A 673 8.69 29.26 -15.85
N LEU A 674 9.04 28.24 -15.04
CA LEU A 674 9.82 27.07 -15.48
C LEU A 674 9.23 25.73 -15.00
N SER A 675 8.26 25.73 -14.09
CA SER A 675 7.85 24.51 -13.35
C SER A 675 6.34 24.38 -13.12
N ASP A 676 5.55 25.32 -13.64
CA ASP A 676 4.08 25.30 -13.60
C ASP A 676 3.51 24.01 -14.20
N SER A 677 3.86 23.69 -15.44
CA SER A 677 3.33 22.57 -16.22
C SER A 677 3.48 21.21 -15.53
N ASN A 678 4.61 20.95 -14.88
CA ASN A 678 4.87 19.73 -14.12
C ASN A 678 4.01 19.67 -12.84
N PHE A 679 4.05 20.72 -12.01
CA PHE A 679 3.25 20.79 -10.78
C PHE A 679 1.74 20.67 -11.07
N LEU A 680 1.24 21.41 -12.06
CA LEU A 680 -0.18 21.36 -12.45
C LEU A 680 -0.55 20.00 -13.06
N SER A 681 0.34 19.34 -13.80
CA SER A 681 0.16 17.94 -14.23
C SER A 681 -0.10 17.02 -13.03
N ASP A 682 0.75 17.11 -12.02
CA ASP A 682 0.72 16.20 -10.88
C ASP A 682 -0.50 16.47 -9.98
N LEU A 683 -0.82 17.74 -9.75
CA LEU A 683 -2.02 18.14 -8.98
C LEU A 683 -3.31 17.68 -9.67
N ARG A 684 -3.43 17.85 -11.00
CA ARG A 684 -4.58 17.37 -11.78
C ARG A 684 -4.73 15.86 -11.63
N LYS A 685 -3.66 15.10 -11.90
CA LYS A 685 -3.65 13.64 -11.75
C LYS A 685 -4.04 13.22 -10.34
N ASP A 686 -3.47 13.83 -9.31
CA ASP A 686 -3.67 13.42 -7.92
C ASP A 686 -5.08 13.74 -7.36
N ILE A 687 -5.81 14.67 -7.97
CA ILE A 687 -7.24 14.90 -7.68
C ILE A 687 -8.13 13.95 -8.50
N GLU A 688 -7.82 13.74 -9.78
CA GLU A 688 -8.57 12.87 -10.71
C GLU A 688 -8.36 11.35 -10.43
N LYS A 689 -7.39 10.98 -9.57
CA LYS A 689 -7.01 9.60 -9.19
C LYS A 689 -8.15 8.74 -8.64
N THR A 690 -8.29 7.54 -9.19
CA THR A 690 -9.10 6.46 -8.57
C THR A 690 -8.50 6.09 -7.22
N THR A 691 -9.26 6.33 -6.15
CA THR A 691 -8.78 6.25 -4.75
C THR A 691 -9.83 5.57 -3.86
N GLY A 692 -9.41 4.58 -3.07
CA GLY A 692 -10.20 3.99 -1.99
C GLY A 692 -9.77 4.55 -0.62
N PHE A 693 -10.73 4.76 0.28
CA PHE A 693 -10.52 5.38 1.60
C PHE A 693 -10.75 4.42 2.76
N ASP A 694 -10.15 4.70 3.93
CA ASP A 694 -10.29 3.88 5.15
C ASP A 694 -10.02 2.39 4.87
N ALA A 695 -8.89 2.12 4.21
CA ALA A 695 -8.61 0.84 3.59
C ALA A 695 -7.79 -0.09 4.50
N ILE A 696 -8.15 -1.37 4.52
CA ILE A 696 -7.42 -2.43 5.22
C ILE A 696 -7.21 -3.58 4.24
N MET A 697 -5.95 -3.81 3.87
CA MET A 697 -5.53 -4.97 3.08
C MET A 697 -5.14 -6.13 3.99
N ARG A 698 -5.63 -7.33 3.68
CA ARG A 698 -5.27 -8.58 4.36
C ARG A 698 -4.96 -9.67 3.35
N VAL A 699 -3.68 -10.05 3.26
CA VAL A 699 -3.23 -11.18 2.45
C VAL A 699 -3.44 -12.49 3.21
N ARG A 700 -4.02 -13.48 2.53
CA ARG A 700 -4.22 -14.86 3.00
C ARG A 700 -3.50 -15.83 2.08
N THR A 701 -3.04 -16.93 2.64
CA THR A 701 -2.21 -17.94 1.97
C THR A 701 -2.77 -19.33 2.20
N SER A 702 -2.38 -20.31 1.37
CA SER A 702 -2.67 -21.73 1.67
C SER A 702 -1.74 -22.29 2.74
N THR A 703 -2.16 -23.37 3.40
CA THR A 703 -1.35 -24.12 4.37
C THR A 703 0.06 -24.42 3.82
N GLY A 704 1.07 -24.23 4.67
CA GLY A 704 2.49 -24.37 4.35
C GLY A 704 3.26 -23.04 4.31
N PHE A 705 2.60 -21.89 4.10
CA PHE A 705 3.27 -20.59 4.10
C PHE A 705 2.38 -19.44 4.59
N ARG A 706 2.99 -18.31 4.98
CA ARG A 706 2.29 -17.06 5.32
C ARG A 706 3.09 -15.82 4.89
N ALA A 707 2.39 -14.69 4.80
CA ALA A 707 3.03 -13.38 4.76
C ALA A 707 3.68 -13.06 6.12
N THR A 708 4.85 -12.40 6.11
CA THR A 708 5.56 -11.99 7.35
C THR A 708 5.96 -10.53 7.39
N ASP A 709 6.32 -9.96 6.25
CA ASP A 709 6.82 -8.59 6.13
C ASP A 709 6.11 -7.89 4.96
N PHE A 710 5.86 -6.59 5.12
CA PHE A 710 5.11 -5.76 4.17
C PHE A 710 5.87 -4.45 3.94
N PHE A 711 5.95 -4.00 2.70
CA PHE A 711 6.71 -2.83 2.28
C PHE A 711 5.88 -1.95 1.34
N GLY A 712 5.73 -0.67 1.67
CA GLY A 712 4.95 0.29 0.87
C GLY A 712 4.60 1.55 1.68
N ALA A 713 3.73 2.39 1.12
CA ALA A 713 3.13 3.52 1.82
C ALA A 713 1.96 3.02 2.70
N ILE A 714 2.29 2.45 3.86
CA ILE A 714 1.35 1.69 4.72
C ILE A 714 1.59 1.95 6.21
N TYR A 715 0.59 1.60 7.03
CA TYR A 715 0.70 1.47 8.48
C TYR A 715 0.24 0.08 8.94
N MET A 716 0.70 -0.37 10.11
CA MET A 716 0.35 -1.68 10.67
C MET A 716 0.34 -1.65 12.20
N ASN A 717 -0.84 -1.70 12.84
CA ASN A 717 -0.92 -1.91 14.30
C ASN A 717 -0.67 -3.37 14.72
N ASN A 718 -0.81 -4.33 13.80
CA ASN A 718 -0.57 -5.75 14.04
C ASN A 718 0.24 -6.38 12.90
N THR A 719 0.74 -7.62 13.04
CA THR A 719 1.65 -8.26 12.08
C THR A 719 0.99 -8.76 10.78
N THR A 720 -0.29 -8.47 10.54
CA THR A 720 -1.07 -9.15 9.50
C THR A 720 -2.09 -8.30 8.74
N ASP A 721 -2.62 -7.24 9.32
CA ASP A 721 -3.51 -6.29 8.63
C ASP A 721 -2.72 -5.03 8.23
N VAL A 722 -2.86 -4.63 6.97
CA VAL A 722 -2.16 -3.49 6.37
C VAL A 722 -3.15 -2.35 6.25
N GLU A 723 -2.99 -1.33 7.09
CA GLU A 723 -3.86 -0.17 7.19
C GLU A 723 -3.36 0.95 6.25
N MET A 724 -4.26 1.55 5.49
CA MET A 724 -3.98 2.61 4.52
C MET A 724 -5.12 3.63 4.60
N ALA A 725 -4.84 4.87 5.01
CA ALA A 725 -5.89 5.89 5.17
C ALA A 725 -6.56 6.22 3.83
N ALA A 726 -5.77 6.22 2.75
CA ALA A 726 -6.25 5.99 1.40
C ALA A 726 -5.27 5.11 0.61
N VAL A 727 -5.75 4.50 -0.47
CA VAL A 727 -4.97 3.73 -1.45
C VAL A 727 -5.41 4.15 -2.86
N ASP A 728 -4.46 4.57 -3.69
CA ASP A 728 -4.72 5.02 -5.06
C ASP A 728 -4.17 4.05 -6.12
N CYS A 729 -4.54 4.28 -7.38
CA CYS A 729 -4.22 3.39 -8.49
C CYS A 729 -2.72 3.13 -8.75
N ASP A 730 -1.83 3.99 -8.25
CA ASP A 730 -0.37 3.86 -8.42
C ASP A 730 0.29 3.14 -7.23
N LYS A 731 -0.45 2.92 -6.12
CA LYS A 731 0.11 2.36 -4.88
C LYS A 731 0.28 0.85 -5.00
N ALA A 732 1.53 0.41 -4.90
CA ALA A 732 1.88 -0.98 -4.70
C ALA A 732 2.33 -1.24 -3.25
N VAL A 733 2.01 -2.42 -2.74
CA VAL A 733 2.55 -2.99 -1.49
C VAL A 733 3.23 -4.30 -1.83
N THR A 734 4.50 -4.43 -1.46
CA THR A 734 5.27 -5.67 -1.63
C THR A 734 5.19 -6.49 -0.35
N VAL A 735 4.91 -7.78 -0.49
CA VAL A 735 4.61 -8.70 0.62
C VAL A 735 5.58 -9.87 0.57
N GLU A 736 6.34 -10.07 1.65
CA GLU A 736 7.26 -11.20 1.79
C GLU A 736 6.59 -12.40 2.45
N PHE A 737 6.92 -13.59 1.95
CA PHE A 737 6.40 -14.87 2.41
C PHE A 737 7.48 -15.74 3.05
N LYS A 738 7.10 -16.53 4.05
CA LYS A 738 7.92 -17.58 4.68
C LYS A 738 7.12 -18.86 4.81
N HIS A 739 7.82 -20.00 4.77
CA HIS A 739 7.25 -21.30 5.11
C HIS A 739 6.89 -21.38 6.59
N ASP A 740 5.67 -21.87 6.85
CA ASP A 740 5.22 -22.34 8.16
C ASP A 740 5.30 -23.88 8.26
N ASP A 741 5.19 -24.57 7.12
CA ASP A 741 5.31 -26.03 6.98
C ASP A 741 5.77 -26.34 5.53
N LYS A 742 5.69 -27.59 5.08
CA LYS A 742 5.88 -27.98 3.68
C LYS A 742 4.67 -27.59 2.83
N LEU A 743 4.93 -27.32 1.55
CA LEU A 743 3.90 -27.13 0.52
C LEU A 743 3.69 -28.44 -0.25
N ASN A 744 2.48 -28.66 -0.77
CA ASN A 744 2.19 -29.79 -1.65
C ASN A 744 2.30 -29.37 -3.12
N GLU A 745 3.02 -30.15 -3.93
CA GLU A 745 3.18 -29.94 -5.37
C GLU A 745 1.82 -30.04 -6.11
N ASP A 746 0.97 -30.98 -5.71
CA ASP A 746 -0.37 -31.15 -6.29
C ASP A 746 -1.25 -29.93 -6.05
N SER A 747 -1.19 -29.34 -4.84
CA SER A 747 -2.00 -28.17 -4.45
C SER A 747 -1.42 -26.85 -4.96
N GLY A 748 -0.09 -26.75 -5.08
CA GLY A 748 0.60 -25.48 -5.29
C GLY A 748 0.60 -24.58 -4.06
N ALA A 749 0.77 -23.28 -4.29
CA ALA A 749 0.68 -22.24 -3.27
C ALA A 749 -0.38 -21.21 -3.68
N LEU A 750 -1.41 -21.01 -2.87
CA LEU A 750 -2.50 -20.08 -3.17
C LEU A 750 -2.35 -18.78 -2.37
N ILE A 751 -2.59 -17.64 -3.03
CA ILE A 751 -2.60 -16.31 -2.41
C ILE A 751 -3.96 -15.65 -2.69
N GLN A 752 -4.58 -15.07 -1.66
CA GLN A 752 -5.73 -14.20 -1.76
C GLN A 752 -5.43 -12.87 -1.08
N CYS A 753 -5.25 -11.83 -1.89
CA CYS A 753 -5.32 -10.45 -1.40
C CYS A 753 -6.78 -10.04 -1.27
N ALA A 754 -7.14 -9.39 -0.16
CA ALA A 754 -8.44 -8.76 0.01
C ALA A 754 -8.26 -7.37 0.62
N VAL A 755 -8.79 -6.34 -0.04
CA VAL A 755 -8.79 -4.95 0.44
C VAL A 755 -10.20 -4.54 0.78
N LEU A 756 -10.48 -4.33 2.07
CA LEU A 756 -11.71 -3.68 2.54
C LEU A 756 -11.50 -2.17 2.48
N TYR A 757 -12.41 -1.42 1.86
CA TYR A 757 -12.29 0.05 1.71
C TYR A 757 -13.65 0.73 1.55
N THR A 758 -13.64 2.07 1.56
CA THR A 758 -14.79 2.94 1.27
C THR A 758 -14.58 3.64 -0.07
N SER A 759 -15.56 3.61 -0.97
CA SER A 759 -15.54 4.32 -2.25
C SER A 759 -15.73 5.83 -2.09
N ILE A 760 -15.48 6.58 -3.18
CA ILE A 760 -15.77 8.02 -3.26
C ILE A 760 -17.28 8.34 -3.11
N SER A 761 -18.17 7.38 -3.40
CA SER A 761 -19.62 7.45 -3.17
C SER A 761 -20.04 7.08 -1.73
N GLY A 762 -19.10 6.76 -0.83
CA GLY A 762 -19.41 6.37 0.55
C GLY A 762 -19.91 4.92 0.70
N GLN A 763 -19.66 4.03 -0.27
CA GLN A 763 -20.01 2.62 -0.17
C GLN A 763 -18.85 1.80 0.39
N ARG A 764 -19.12 0.88 1.32
CA ARG A 764 -18.10 -0.07 1.80
C ARG A 764 -17.98 -1.23 0.80
N ARG A 765 -16.78 -1.46 0.26
CA ARG A 765 -16.49 -2.50 -0.75
C ARG A 765 -15.28 -3.34 -0.36
N LEU A 766 -15.19 -4.51 -0.97
CA LEU A 766 -14.15 -5.52 -0.73
C LEU A 766 -13.55 -5.96 -2.08
N ARG A 767 -12.40 -5.42 -2.45
CA ARG A 767 -11.69 -5.86 -3.68
C ARG A 767 -10.87 -7.11 -3.38
N ILE A 768 -11.04 -8.16 -4.18
CA ILE A 768 -10.39 -9.47 -4.02
C ILE A 768 -9.51 -9.75 -5.23
N HIS A 769 -8.29 -10.24 -4.98
CA HIS A 769 -7.40 -10.80 -6.01
C HIS A 769 -6.87 -12.16 -5.57
N ASN A 770 -7.13 -13.19 -6.37
CA ASN A 770 -6.74 -14.58 -6.11
C ASN A 770 -5.71 -15.02 -7.15
N ILE A 771 -4.57 -15.57 -6.72
CA ILE A 771 -3.58 -16.17 -7.64
C ILE A 771 -3.11 -17.53 -7.11
N GLY A 772 -3.04 -18.51 -8.01
CA GLY A 772 -2.47 -19.83 -7.74
C GLY A 772 -1.09 -19.96 -8.37
N LEU A 773 -0.09 -20.24 -7.54
CA LEU A 773 1.29 -20.52 -7.94
C LEU A 773 1.56 -22.03 -7.89
N ASN A 774 2.55 -22.50 -8.64
CA ASN A 774 2.99 -23.89 -8.56
C ASN A 774 3.90 -24.11 -7.34
N CYS A 775 4.15 -25.39 -7.02
CA CYS A 775 5.09 -25.81 -6.00
C CYS A 775 5.96 -26.94 -6.57
N SER A 776 7.27 -26.93 -6.31
CA SER A 776 8.21 -27.97 -6.76
C SER A 776 9.32 -28.19 -5.71
N SER A 777 9.76 -29.44 -5.58
CA SER A 777 10.97 -29.87 -4.88
C SER A 777 12.25 -29.75 -5.72
N GLN A 778 12.12 -29.44 -7.02
CA GLN A 778 13.26 -29.27 -7.93
C GLN A 778 13.65 -27.79 -8.05
N LEU A 779 14.89 -27.46 -7.68
CA LEU A 779 15.40 -26.07 -7.73
C LEU A 779 15.29 -25.47 -9.13
N ALA A 780 15.46 -26.29 -10.17
CA ALA A 780 15.39 -25.87 -11.55
C ALA A 780 14.06 -25.18 -11.91
N ASP A 781 12.93 -25.61 -11.35
CA ASP A 781 11.62 -25.04 -11.67
C ASP A 781 11.39 -23.68 -11.01
N VAL A 782 11.91 -23.52 -9.79
CA VAL A 782 11.88 -22.26 -9.04
C VAL A 782 12.67 -21.18 -9.78
N TYR A 783 13.87 -21.50 -10.31
CA TYR A 783 14.66 -20.58 -11.14
C TYR A 783 14.04 -20.30 -12.52
N LYS A 784 13.47 -21.31 -13.20
CA LYS A 784 12.79 -21.14 -14.51
C LYS A 784 11.60 -20.17 -14.46
N THR A 785 10.99 -20.01 -13.29
CA THR A 785 9.76 -19.24 -13.10
C THR A 785 9.97 -17.93 -12.32
N CYS A 786 11.22 -17.49 -12.15
CA CYS A 786 11.56 -16.20 -11.56
C CYS A 786 11.20 -15.01 -12.48
N GLU A 787 10.87 -13.87 -11.87
CA GLU A 787 10.66 -12.60 -12.56
C GLU A 787 11.63 -11.53 -12.01
N THR A 788 12.57 -11.09 -12.84
CA THR A 788 13.63 -10.15 -12.45
C THR A 788 13.07 -8.81 -11.94
N ASP A 789 12.04 -8.27 -12.60
CA ASP A 789 11.47 -6.97 -12.23
C ASP A 789 10.83 -7.02 -10.83
N ALA A 790 10.12 -8.11 -10.52
CA ALA A 790 9.54 -8.36 -9.18
C ALA A 790 10.63 -8.61 -8.12
N LEU A 791 11.71 -9.31 -8.47
CA LEU A 791 12.88 -9.51 -7.59
C LEU A 791 13.57 -8.19 -7.25
N ILE A 792 13.84 -7.34 -8.24
CA ILE A 792 14.46 -6.03 -8.05
C ILE A 792 13.54 -5.11 -7.23
N ASN A 793 12.23 -5.13 -7.49
CA ASN A 793 11.25 -4.40 -6.69
C ASN A 793 11.30 -4.81 -5.20
N PHE A 794 11.34 -6.13 -4.91
CA PHE A 794 11.50 -6.63 -3.55
C PHE A 794 12.82 -6.19 -2.92
N PHE A 795 13.95 -6.29 -3.61
CA PHE A 795 15.25 -5.90 -3.04
C PHE A 795 15.37 -4.38 -2.80
N ALA A 796 14.72 -3.56 -3.62
CA ALA A 796 14.70 -2.10 -3.47
C ALA A 796 13.76 -1.63 -2.33
N ASN A 797 12.56 -2.23 -2.21
CA ASN A 797 11.58 -1.88 -1.18
C ASN A 797 11.84 -2.54 0.17
N GLY A 798 12.51 -3.69 0.17
CA GLY A 798 12.84 -4.44 1.38
C GLY A 798 13.87 -3.74 2.26
N LYS A 799 14.12 -4.32 3.45
CA LYS A 799 15.15 -3.87 4.40
C LYS A 799 16.56 -3.75 3.80
N SER A 800 16.81 -4.32 2.62
CA SER A 800 18.11 -4.28 1.94
C SER A 800 18.58 -2.87 1.58
N TRP A 801 17.73 -1.92 1.17
CA TRP A 801 18.24 -0.58 0.85
C TRP A 801 18.85 0.12 2.09
N PHE A 802 18.12 0.10 3.21
CA PHE A 802 18.59 0.70 4.47
C PHE A 802 19.76 -0.06 5.12
N VAL A 803 19.77 -1.39 5.05
CA VAL A 803 20.82 -2.20 5.69
C VAL A 803 22.06 -2.29 4.80
N THR A 804 21.90 -2.67 3.53
CA THR A 804 23.04 -2.93 2.64
C THR A 804 23.83 -1.66 2.31
N CYS A 805 23.18 -0.49 2.17
CA CYS A 805 23.92 0.78 1.99
C CYS A 805 24.62 1.25 3.27
N CYS A 806 24.00 1.12 4.45
CA CYS A 806 24.56 1.66 5.70
C CYS A 806 25.42 0.68 6.53
N SER A 807 25.51 -0.61 6.18
CA SER A 807 26.35 -1.57 6.93
C SER A 807 27.40 -2.33 6.11
N GLU A 808 27.11 -2.80 4.89
CA GLU A 808 28.04 -3.68 4.13
C GLU A 808 27.94 -3.51 2.59
N PRO A 809 28.43 -2.41 2.01
CA PRO A 809 28.38 -2.19 0.55
C PRO A 809 29.16 -3.23 -0.27
N GLU A 810 30.19 -3.87 0.29
CA GLU A 810 31.02 -4.86 -0.43
C GLU A 810 30.29 -6.16 -0.80
N LYS A 811 29.12 -6.45 -0.22
CA LYS A 811 28.37 -7.70 -0.46
C LYS A 811 27.41 -7.65 -1.65
N LEU A 812 27.28 -6.50 -2.32
CA LEU A 812 26.51 -6.37 -3.58
C LEU A 812 27.29 -6.83 -4.83
N LEU A 813 28.56 -7.21 -4.69
CA LEU A 813 29.49 -7.50 -5.80
C LEU A 813 30.16 -8.89 -5.70
N LYS A 814 29.54 -9.85 -4.98
CA LYS A 814 30.07 -11.22 -4.76
C LYS A 814 28.98 -12.28 -4.76
#